data_AF-A0A0W0YGB7-F1
#
_entry.id   AF-A0A0W0YGB7-F1
#
_cell.length_a   1.000
_cell.length_b   1.000
_cell.length_c   1.000
_cell.angle_alpha   90.00
_cell.angle_beta   90.00
_cell.angle_gamma   90.00
#
_symmetry.space_group_name_H-M   'P 1'
#
loop_
_entity.id
_entity.type
_entity.pdbx_description
1 polymer ?
#
loop_
_entity_poly.entity_id
_entity_poly.type
_entity_poly.pdbx_seq_one_letter_code
_entity_poly.pdbx_strand_id
1 'polypeptide(L)'
;MSFTLTLLGTDTQFTPDHLENAYDRAETLSYISTLINKESTMPTDDVTRFRNQDVAVIDGPTTLGSEVGDRIARGVAAVLEAISRGETNISVIAHSRGAVEAILVAHELERLQNLIKEKGLNSFSPEILNSVCKYTKTAMSGSHKGTFESLKWDEISKHISDVKISMLNIDPVPGGNYVGVTHVSSLAWRDPRFYEVPKIVKEYEQIVYENERTRCFKPIVPKSVSPETKFKLQSLPGHHGTGSGNLLDQQRGKNPSEKSTAHVQELAVVKLIDFLKRNGVNITPRAQKDDPFAELMSDLFEKEFPAWEKRLKDLYFKLYNQIIENREAYLNYNKTSYAVLGQEQALLKLIWNVTDQRIVHHQAHNDTFLDAIIPPVPDGHFLNYEHARMHLNHELGLSDNIPLSETLDIAMQRLVKICEHTKKLQELKDLKKKEPKAELQNMNESIMLDKIAHAIDSKEGFDLLLQGITTLIEEVRQSYLQNKLINPEERLAVYEAVQRTFSVFSSFTQNDSHNELAKKIFEQLKSDLEATLTMKRNTLTGQYWELANKLKEKQFLNELDGKIQKIIDNLEEKRVEGNTFENELLIERLKRFTSKSKQLQEKNPLSYEVKQFLDQEFSELSKLEFSSELAINSREWSCLLIDEAVDENLTYLLPHIIQEVIASSNELDKFRKALPDFKVLDNSLNYEQFEIELEEYKARVIYLVAQYIHRHKIPLQNVKKIFGDENQELFQQIEGLSIGMGVVNPLVLTIEEKLHVIQELSSTNEQQANQIALLAQDRQQQAELINKLELKVEDQATLISKLQLDAHNRDELITKLNLDIGTQAKLIKALKLTIEEQVELIKGLRLKVGAKAEMINKLELGMTQQAELIKSLTSGKEEKAKLIVLLTDEKDRQIQLVNALTSTNEEQQKLIVELSRANTLLEEENRNLRGNIVHLNQQLKILEAEQNTTATVDDEYEFNLQIIIKRELTPLTKDYLIHLAKEIKKSVDPALNINDFPNLVQNVRKIQSWPENESIKILKRKFDKVSELYDILETKNKPSVKVGQFYNKLNEAERLIQAHRDPAWKRYTMIALSILVTGILPGLGVLAYSAITGNTPKFWQSSGQTFFQSAKKLENTDVNPNPKDVPVRGF
;
A
#
# COMPACT_ATOMS: atom_id res chain seq x y z
N MET A 1 -13.22 -25.80 -28.96
CA MET A 1 -13.01 -27.24 -29.26
C MET A 1 -11.82 -27.37 -30.20
N SER A 2 -11.05 -28.45 -30.11
CA SER A 2 -9.81 -28.65 -30.88
C SER A 2 -9.94 -29.80 -31.87
N PHE A 3 -9.33 -29.68 -33.05
CA PHE A 3 -9.25 -30.77 -34.04
C PHE A 3 -7.80 -30.99 -34.47
N THR A 4 -7.43 -32.24 -34.75
CA THR A 4 -6.08 -32.62 -35.18
C THR A 4 -6.09 -33.22 -36.58
N LEU A 5 -5.29 -32.68 -37.49
CA LEU A 5 -4.99 -33.27 -38.79
C LEU A 5 -3.62 -33.95 -38.75
N THR A 6 -3.57 -35.22 -39.13
CA THR A 6 -2.31 -35.98 -39.26
C THR A 6 -2.04 -36.31 -40.73
N LEU A 7 -0.88 -35.90 -41.24
CA LEU A 7 -0.45 -36.13 -42.63
C LEU A 7 0.82 -37.00 -42.65
N LEU A 8 0.69 -38.22 -43.15
CA LEU A 8 1.77 -39.21 -43.16
C LEU A 8 2.77 -38.99 -44.31
N GLY A 9 3.98 -39.54 -44.15
CA GLY A 9 5.07 -39.39 -45.10
C GLY A 9 4.93 -40.23 -46.38
N THR A 10 5.87 -40.07 -47.31
CA THR A 10 5.87 -40.82 -48.59
C THR A 10 5.78 -42.33 -48.35
N ASP A 11 4.89 -43.01 -49.09
CA ASP A 11 4.62 -44.45 -48.98
C ASP A 11 4.31 -44.93 -47.55
N THR A 12 3.88 -44.02 -46.66
CA THR A 12 3.53 -44.31 -45.27
C THR A 12 2.02 -44.45 -45.14
N GLN A 13 1.59 -45.55 -44.53
CA GLN A 13 0.20 -45.85 -44.24
C GLN A 13 -0.02 -45.89 -42.73
N PHE A 14 -1.25 -45.66 -42.29
CA PHE A 14 -1.62 -45.72 -40.87
C PHE A 14 -1.20 -47.06 -40.23
N THR A 15 -0.14 -47.02 -39.42
CA THR A 15 0.52 -48.20 -38.84
C THR A 15 0.84 -47.93 -37.36
N PRO A 16 -0.18 -47.99 -36.47
CA PRO A 16 -0.08 -47.57 -35.07
C PRO A 16 0.66 -48.55 -34.16
N ASP A 17 1.08 -49.71 -34.69
CA ASP A 17 1.72 -50.82 -34.00
C ASP A 17 2.93 -51.34 -34.81
N HIS A 18 3.63 -52.35 -34.29
CA HIS A 18 4.79 -52.94 -34.96
C HIS A 18 4.46 -53.44 -36.36
N LEU A 19 5.34 -53.15 -37.33
CA LEU A 19 5.25 -53.67 -38.69
C LEU A 19 6.60 -54.19 -39.14
N GLU A 20 6.65 -55.50 -39.38
CA GLU A 20 7.87 -56.18 -39.81
C GLU A 20 8.45 -55.53 -41.07
N ASN A 21 9.78 -55.35 -41.09
CA ASN A 21 10.53 -54.70 -42.18
C ASN A 21 10.21 -53.21 -42.43
N ALA A 22 9.41 -52.55 -41.59
CA ALA A 22 9.11 -51.12 -41.71
C ALA A 22 9.32 -50.34 -40.40
N TYR A 23 8.56 -50.68 -39.34
CA TYR A 23 8.54 -49.95 -38.07
C TYR A 23 8.80 -50.89 -36.90
N ASP A 24 9.87 -50.63 -36.15
CA ASP A 24 10.32 -51.54 -35.10
C ASP A 24 9.41 -51.51 -33.86
N ARG A 25 8.77 -50.36 -33.59
CA ARG A 25 7.77 -50.20 -32.50
C ARG A 25 6.39 -49.84 -33.02
N ALA A 26 6.31 -48.73 -33.74
CA ALA A 26 5.13 -48.22 -34.43
C ALA A 26 5.56 -47.09 -35.38
N GLU A 27 4.70 -46.73 -36.34
CA GLU A 27 4.82 -45.44 -37.03
C GLU A 27 4.35 -44.34 -36.07
N THR A 28 5.23 -43.38 -35.80
CA THR A 28 5.07 -42.42 -34.69
C THR A 28 3.80 -41.58 -34.79
N LEU A 29 3.48 -41.04 -35.97
CA LEU A 29 2.29 -40.19 -36.11
C LEU A 29 1.01 -41.01 -35.98
N SER A 30 0.96 -42.20 -36.59
CA SER A 30 -0.12 -43.17 -36.46
C SER A 30 -0.35 -43.53 -34.99
N TYR A 31 0.71 -43.83 -34.24
CA TYR A 31 0.62 -44.10 -32.81
C TYR A 31 0.03 -42.90 -32.05
N ILE A 32 0.55 -41.69 -32.25
CA ILE A 32 0.06 -40.48 -31.57
C ILE A 32 -1.42 -40.23 -31.85
N SER A 33 -1.87 -40.40 -33.10
CA SER A 33 -3.27 -40.19 -33.47
C SER A 33 -4.23 -41.12 -32.71
N THR A 34 -3.81 -42.33 -32.35
CA THR A 34 -4.64 -43.24 -31.53
C THR A 34 -4.84 -42.78 -30.08
N LEU A 35 -4.01 -41.85 -29.60
CA LEU A 35 -4.12 -41.31 -28.25
C LEU A 35 -5.16 -40.18 -28.16
N ILE A 36 -5.64 -39.69 -29.31
CA ILE A 36 -6.59 -38.57 -29.41
C ILE A 36 -8.02 -39.13 -29.39
N ASN A 37 -8.64 -39.09 -28.21
CA ASN A 37 -9.99 -39.58 -27.92
C ASN A 37 -10.19 -41.11 -28.13
N LYS A 38 -10.98 -41.76 -27.26
CA LYS A 38 -11.23 -43.22 -27.23
C LYS A 38 -12.50 -43.67 -27.97
N GLU A 39 -13.14 -42.77 -28.71
CA GLU A 39 -14.38 -43.06 -29.43
C GLU A 39 -14.20 -44.05 -30.60
N SER A 40 -15.31 -44.67 -31.02
CA SER A 40 -15.36 -45.64 -32.11
C SER A 40 -14.79 -45.06 -33.40
N THR A 41 -13.76 -45.71 -33.93
CA THR A 41 -13.13 -45.35 -35.21
C THR A 41 -13.95 -45.89 -36.38
N MET A 42 -14.10 -45.11 -37.44
CA MET A 42 -14.70 -45.57 -38.70
C MET A 42 -13.68 -45.33 -39.82
N PRO A 43 -13.15 -46.38 -40.50
CA PRO A 43 -12.37 -46.17 -41.70
C PRO A 43 -13.27 -45.52 -42.75
N THR A 44 -12.88 -44.34 -43.22
CA THR A 44 -13.68 -43.60 -44.21
C THR A 44 -13.42 -44.07 -45.63
N ASP A 45 -12.17 -44.39 -45.96
CA ASP A 45 -11.74 -45.04 -47.21
C ASP A 45 -10.31 -45.59 -47.11
N ASP A 46 -9.75 -46.04 -48.23
CA ASP A 46 -8.41 -46.65 -48.33
C ASP A 46 -7.24 -45.68 -48.04
N VAL A 47 -7.51 -44.38 -47.95
CA VAL A 47 -6.53 -43.30 -47.71
C VAL A 47 -6.67 -42.72 -46.31
N THR A 48 -7.91 -42.45 -45.88
CA THR A 48 -8.22 -41.93 -44.54
C THR A 48 -8.70 -43.10 -43.68
N ARG A 49 -7.74 -43.91 -43.23
CA ARG A 49 -7.99 -45.19 -42.54
C ARG A 49 -8.30 -45.04 -41.05
N PHE A 50 -7.83 -43.96 -40.43
CA PHE A 50 -8.13 -43.65 -39.03
C PHE A 50 -8.76 -42.27 -38.91
N ARG A 51 -9.98 -42.24 -38.36
CA ARG A 51 -10.74 -41.02 -38.13
C ARG A 51 -11.71 -41.19 -36.96
N ASN A 52 -11.79 -40.15 -36.14
CA ASN A 52 -12.86 -39.92 -35.18
C ASN A 52 -13.29 -38.43 -35.26
N GLN A 53 -14.06 -37.94 -34.28
CA GLN A 53 -14.52 -36.55 -34.27
C GLN A 53 -13.36 -35.54 -34.13
N ASP A 54 -12.30 -35.90 -33.40
CA ASP A 54 -11.22 -34.99 -33.00
C ASP A 54 -9.94 -35.15 -33.83
N VAL A 55 -9.80 -36.24 -34.61
CA VAL A 55 -8.64 -36.47 -35.46
C VAL A 55 -8.99 -37.13 -36.80
N ALA A 56 -8.29 -36.70 -37.86
CA ALA A 56 -8.23 -37.41 -39.13
C ALA A 56 -6.77 -37.71 -39.51
N VAL A 57 -6.51 -38.96 -39.90
CA VAL A 57 -5.21 -39.41 -40.39
C VAL A 57 -5.30 -39.73 -41.87
N ILE A 58 -4.45 -39.08 -42.66
CA ILE A 58 -4.40 -39.24 -44.12
C ILE A 58 -3.07 -39.92 -44.46
N ASP A 59 -3.17 -41.09 -45.10
CA ASP A 59 -2.02 -41.81 -45.63
C ASP A 59 -1.24 -40.95 -46.63
N GLY A 60 0.08 -41.09 -46.64
CA GLY A 60 0.92 -40.26 -47.48
C GLY A 60 0.79 -40.57 -48.98
N PRO A 61 1.37 -39.71 -49.83
CA PRO A 61 1.42 -39.93 -51.26
C PRO A 61 2.42 -41.03 -51.61
N THR A 62 2.29 -41.60 -52.81
CA THR A 62 3.29 -42.56 -53.30
C THR A 62 4.62 -41.86 -53.64
N THR A 63 5.70 -42.63 -53.82
CA THR A 63 6.99 -42.08 -54.33
C THR A 63 6.82 -41.19 -55.58
N LEU A 64 5.88 -41.49 -56.47
CA LEU A 64 5.62 -40.67 -57.67
C LEU A 64 4.92 -39.33 -57.39
N GLY A 65 4.23 -39.21 -56.25
CA GLY A 65 3.61 -37.96 -55.80
C GLY A 65 2.41 -37.49 -56.62
N SER A 66 1.83 -38.34 -57.47
CA SER A 66 0.62 -38.02 -58.26
C SER A 66 -0.59 -37.69 -57.37
N GLU A 67 -0.60 -38.19 -56.14
CA GLU A 67 -1.71 -38.08 -55.19
C GLU A 67 -1.63 -36.84 -54.29
N VAL A 68 -0.57 -36.03 -54.39
CA VAL A 68 -0.35 -34.88 -53.47
C VAL A 68 -1.53 -33.90 -53.48
N GLY A 69 -2.11 -33.63 -54.65
CA GLY A 69 -3.32 -32.79 -54.77
C GLY A 69 -4.53 -33.39 -54.05
N ASP A 70 -4.67 -34.71 -54.08
CA ASP A 70 -5.71 -35.47 -53.36
C ASP A 70 -5.51 -35.39 -51.85
N ARG A 71 -4.28 -35.58 -51.35
CA ARG A 71 -3.96 -35.50 -49.91
C ARG A 71 -4.24 -34.12 -49.33
N ILE A 72 -3.83 -33.05 -50.03
CA ILE A 72 -4.12 -31.67 -49.64
C ILE A 72 -5.63 -31.41 -49.64
N ALA A 73 -6.34 -31.82 -50.69
CA ALA A 73 -7.80 -31.62 -50.77
C ALA A 73 -8.53 -32.31 -49.61
N ARG A 74 -8.13 -33.54 -49.25
CA ARG A 74 -8.66 -34.28 -48.09
C ARG A 74 -8.35 -33.57 -46.77
N GLY A 75 -7.12 -33.07 -46.60
CA GLY A 75 -6.72 -32.32 -45.41
C GLY A 75 -7.53 -31.04 -45.23
N VAL A 76 -7.70 -30.26 -46.30
CA VAL A 76 -8.56 -29.05 -46.28
C VAL A 76 -10.01 -29.41 -45.98
N ALA A 77 -10.57 -30.44 -46.62
CA ALA A 77 -11.94 -30.87 -46.39
C ALA A 77 -12.18 -31.31 -44.93
N ALA A 78 -11.25 -32.09 -44.36
CA ALA A 78 -11.35 -32.55 -42.97
C ALA A 78 -11.34 -31.39 -41.96
N VAL A 79 -10.48 -30.38 -42.18
CA VAL A 79 -10.43 -29.19 -41.31
C VAL A 79 -11.68 -28.33 -41.47
N LEU A 80 -12.18 -28.11 -42.69
CA LEU A 80 -13.42 -27.35 -42.91
C LEU A 80 -14.64 -28.04 -42.29
N GLU A 81 -14.70 -29.37 -42.35
CA GLU A 81 -15.74 -30.13 -41.66
C GLU A 81 -15.67 -29.94 -40.14
N ALA A 82 -14.47 -29.90 -39.55
CA ALA A 82 -14.30 -29.57 -38.14
C ALA A 82 -14.73 -28.13 -37.82
N ILE A 83 -14.36 -27.16 -38.65
CA ILE A 83 -14.80 -25.76 -38.48
C ILE A 83 -16.34 -25.66 -38.53
N SER A 84 -17.00 -26.48 -39.36
CA SER A 84 -18.46 -26.53 -39.43
C SER A 84 -19.16 -27.01 -38.15
N ARG A 85 -18.41 -27.63 -37.23
CA ARG A 85 -18.89 -28.09 -35.91
C ARG A 85 -18.51 -27.12 -34.78
N GLY A 86 -17.75 -26.06 -35.06
CA GLY A 86 -17.34 -25.03 -34.10
C GLY A 86 -15.87 -25.13 -33.65
N GLU A 87 -15.08 -26.02 -34.23
CA GLU A 87 -13.66 -26.19 -33.91
C GLU A 87 -12.83 -25.07 -34.53
N THR A 88 -12.21 -24.24 -33.69
CA THR A 88 -11.37 -23.10 -34.11
C THR A 88 -9.89 -23.26 -33.79
N ASN A 89 -9.52 -24.22 -32.94
CA ASN A 89 -8.11 -24.54 -32.65
C ASN A 89 -7.71 -25.80 -33.44
N ILE A 90 -6.92 -25.64 -34.50
CA ILE A 90 -6.53 -26.74 -35.39
C ILE A 90 -5.05 -27.08 -35.17
N SER A 91 -4.77 -28.31 -34.78
CA SER A 91 -3.40 -28.84 -34.69
C SER A 91 -3.09 -29.66 -35.94
N VAL A 92 -1.90 -29.48 -36.52
CA VAL A 92 -1.42 -30.29 -37.65
C VAL A 92 -0.10 -30.95 -37.28
N ILE A 93 -0.06 -32.28 -37.34
CA ILE A 93 1.18 -33.05 -37.16
C ILE A 93 1.49 -33.80 -38.44
N ALA A 94 2.73 -33.71 -38.92
CA ALA A 94 3.05 -34.22 -40.24
C ALA A 94 4.53 -34.61 -40.40
N HIS A 95 4.81 -35.55 -41.31
CA HIS A 95 6.17 -36.03 -41.60
C HIS A 95 6.47 -36.05 -43.10
N SER A 96 7.73 -35.81 -43.49
CA SER A 96 8.20 -35.98 -44.86
C SER A 96 7.41 -35.15 -45.89
N ARG A 97 6.92 -35.76 -46.98
CA ARG A 97 6.02 -35.12 -47.94
C ARG A 97 4.71 -34.66 -47.31
N GLY A 98 4.16 -35.40 -46.35
CA GLY A 98 2.99 -34.98 -45.57
C GLY A 98 3.22 -33.66 -44.85
N ALA A 99 4.44 -33.38 -44.39
CA ALA A 99 4.78 -32.08 -43.79
C ALA A 99 4.85 -30.94 -44.82
N VAL A 100 5.20 -31.23 -46.07
CA VAL A 100 5.10 -30.23 -47.17
C VAL A 100 3.63 -29.99 -47.55
N GLU A 101 2.82 -31.06 -47.59
CA GLU A 101 1.37 -30.97 -47.78
C GLU A 101 0.71 -30.14 -46.67
N ALA A 102 1.14 -30.31 -45.42
CA ALA A 102 0.65 -29.55 -44.26
C ALA A 102 0.81 -28.04 -44.44
N ILE A 103 1.96 -27.59 -44.96
CA ILE A 103 2.21 -26.17 -45.26
C ILE A 103 1.19 -25.68 -46.30
N LEU A 104 0.94 -26.45 -47.36
CA LEU A 104 -0.03 -26.07 -48.37
C LEU A 104 -1.49 -26.13 -47.88
N VAL A 105 -1.84 -27.07 -47.01
CA VAL A 105 -3.16 -27.09 -46.34
C VAL A 105 -3.38 -25.78 -45.58
N ALA A 106 -2.38 -25.31 -44.82
CA ALA A 106 -2.47 -24.04 -44.11
C ALA A 106 -2.65 -22.84 -45.07
N HIS A 107 -1.95 -22.81 -46.20
CA HIS A 107 -2.12 -21.77 -47.23
C HIS A 107 -3.52 -21.79 -47.85
N GLU A 108 -4.06 -22.98 -48.13
CA GLU A 108 -5.42 -23.10 -48.68
C GLU A 108 -6.49 -22.69 -47.66
N LEU A 109 -6.30 -22.99 -46.38
CA LEU A 109 -7.20 -22.55 -45.31
C LEU A 109 -7.17 -21.03 -45.14
N GLU A 110 -5.99 -20.39 -45.18
CA GLU A 110 -5.88 -18.93 -45.17
C GLU A 110 -6.54 -18.29 -46.41
N ARG A 111 -6.33 -18.87 -47.60
CA ARG A 111 -7.00 -18.41 -48.83
C ARG A 111 -8.52 -18.45 -48.67
N LEU A 112 -9.07 -19.53 -48.12
CA LEU A 112 -10.51 -19.69 -47.92
C LEU A 112 -11.05 -18.75 -46.84
N GLN A 113 -10.31 -18.56 -45.74
CA GLN A 113 -10.65 -17.58 -44.70
C GLN A 113 -10.77 -16.16 -45.30
N ASN A 114 -9.80 -15.76 -46.13
CA ASN A 114 -9.83 -14.46 -46.80
C ASN A 114 -10.97 -14.37 -47.83
N LEU A 115 -11.16 -15.40 -48.66
CA LEU A 115 -12.22 -15.42 -49.67
C LEU A 115 -13.62 -15.29 -49.05
N ILE A 116 -13.89 -16.03 -47.98
CA ILE A 116 -15.17 -15.97 -47.26
C ILE A 116 -15.39 -14.59 -46.67
N LYS A 117 -14.34 -14.01 -46.05
CA LYS A 117 -14.40 -12.67 -45.47
C LYS A 117 -14.64 -11.57 -46.51
N GLU A 118 -13.90 -11.60 -47.62
CA GLU A 118 -13.97 -10.57 -48.66
C GLU A 118 -15.28 -10.60 -49.44
N LYS A 119 -15.83 -11.80 -49.67
CA LYS A 119 -17.04 -11.99 -50.49
C LYS A 119 -18.32 -12.24 -49.70
N GLY A 120 -18.23 -12.36 -48.37
CA GLY A 120 -19.38 -12.66 -47.51
C GLY A 120 -20.06 -13.99 -47.86
N LEU A 121 -19.27 -15.02 -48.20
CA LEU A 121 -19.81 -16.32 -48.64
C LEU A 121 -20.38 -17.11 -47.45
N ASN A 122 -21.66 -17.44 -47.51
CA ASN A 122 -22.37 -18.29 -46.54
C ASN A 122 -22.91 -19.60 -47.16
N SER A 123 -22.59 -19.85 -48.43
CA SER A 123 -22.95 -21.06 -49.17
C SER A 123 -21.79 -21.50 -50.07
N PHE A 124 -21.84 -22.74 -50.57
CA PHE A 124 -20.86 -23.20 -51.55
C PHE A 124 -20.81 -22.28 -52.77
N SER A 125 -19.59 -21.99 -53.23
CA SER A 125 -19.29 -21.25 -54.46
C SER A 125 -18.21 -21.98 -55.25
N PRO A 126 -18.30 -22.06 -56.59
CA PRO A 126 -17.25 -22.67 -57.42
C PRO A 126 -15.85 -22.07 -57.19
N GLU A 127 -15.77 -20.83 -56.68
CA GLU A 127 -14.51 -20.17 -56.35
C GLU A 127 -13.72 -20.84 -55.22
N ILE A 128 -14.40 -21.58 -54.35
CA ILE A 128 -13.77 -22.35 -53.27
C ILE A 128 -12.79 -23.37 -53.85
N LEU A 129 -13.15 -23.98 -54.99
CA LEU A 129 -12.36 -25.00 -55.67
C LEU A 129 -11.16 -24.43 -56.45
N ASN A 130 -11.06 -23.09 -56.58
CA ASN A 130 -9.98 -22.43 -57.30
C ASN A 130 -8.71 -22.27 -56.45
N SER A 131 -8.13 -23.40 -56.02
CA SER A 131 -6.79 -23.41 -55.39
C SER A 131 -5.72 -22.82 -56.32
N VAL A 132 -4.72 -22.17 -55.72
CA VAL A 132 -3.52 -21.68 -56.42
C VAL A 132 -2.64 -22.84 -56.90
N CYS A 133 -2.67 -23.99 -56.20
CA CYS A 133 -1.99 -25.20 -56.66
C CYS A 133 -2.78 -25.87 -57.77
N LYS A 134 -2.15 -26.14 -58.91
CA LYS A 134 -2.79 -26.87 -60.02
C LYS A 134 -3.30 -28.25 -59.58
N TYR A 135 -2.49 -29.02 -58.85
CA TYR A 135 -2.83 -30.38 -58.44
C TYR A 135 -3.99 -30.39 -57.44
N THR A 136 -3.95 -29.51 -56.44
CA THR A 136 -5.05 -29.35 -55.47
C THR A 136 -6.33 -28.86 -56.14
N LYS A 137 -6.24 -27.88 -57.06
CA LYS A 137 -7.38 -27.42 -57.85
C LYS A 137 -8.02 -28.57 -58.63
N THR A 138 -7.21 -29.37 -59.34
CA THR A 138 -7.72 -30.53 -60.08
C THR A 138 -8.40 -31.54 -59.17
N ALA A 139 -7.84 -31.85 -58.00
CA ALA A 139 -8.43 -32.76 -57.03
C ALA A 139 -9.75 -32.21 -56.43
N MET A 140 -9.76 -30.94 -56.02
CA MET A 140 -10.95 -30.25 -55.50
C MET A 140 -12.07 -30.15 -56.53
N SER A 141 -11.75 -29.85 -57.79
CA SER A 141 -12.75 -29.76 -58.88
C SER A 141 -13.18 -31.10 -59.47
N GLY A 142 -12.41 -32.15 -59.19
CA GLY A 142 -12.61 -33.50 -59.71
C GLY A 142 -13.20 -34.42 -58.65
N SER A 143 -12.38 -35.35 -58.16
CA SER A 143 -12.79 -36.44 -57.26
C SER A 143 -13.39 -35.95 -55.94
N HIS A 144 -12.99 -34.78 -55.44
CA HIS A 144 -13.46 -34.24 -54.15
C HIS A 144 -14.57 -33.19 -54.27
N LYS A 145 -15.03 -32.86 -55.48
CA LYS A 145 -16.01 -31.79 -55.69
C LYS A 145 -17.26 -31.98 -54.85
N GLY A 146 -17.83 -33.19 -54.84
CA GLY A 146 -19.01 -33.52 -54.05
C GLY A 146 -18.80 -33.36 -52.54
N THR A 147 -17.60 -33.67 -52.04
CA THR A 147 -17.24 -33.47 -50.63
C THR A 147 -17.36 -32.00 -50.24
N PHE A 148 -16.75 -31.10 -51.02
CA PHE A 148 -16.82 -29.65 -50.75
C PHE A 148 -18.22 -29.08 -50.93
N GLU A 149 -19.00 -29.57 -51.90
CA GLU A 149 -20.40 -29.14 -52.11
C GLU A 149 -21.30 -29.52 -50.92
N SER A 150 -20.99 -30.62 -50.23
CA SER A 150 -21.78 -31.15 -49.11
C SER A 150 -21.48 -30.53 -47.73
N LEU A 151 -20.42 -29.72 -47.61
CA LEU A 151 -20.04 -29.08 -46.34
C LEU A 151 -21.08 -28.03 -45.90
N LYS A 152 -21.24 -27.87 -44.58
CA LYS A 152 -22.13 -26.85 -43.99
C LYS A 152 -21.47 -25.46 -44.03
N TRP A 153 -21.51 -24.83 -45.20
CA TRP A 153 -20.84 -23.53 -45.46
C TRP A 153 -21.39 -22.37 -44.63
N ASP A 154 -22.66 -22.44 -44.23
CA ASP A 154 -23.28 -21.48 -43.33
C ASP A 154 -22.60 -21.52 -41.95
N GLU A 155 -22.35 -22.71 -41.41
CA GLU A 155 -21.61 -22.88 -40.15
C GLU A 155 -20.12 -22.57 -40.30
N ILE A 156 -19.49 -22.98 -41.41
CA ILE A 156 -18.08 -22.65 -41.67
C ILE A 156 -17.87 -21.14 -41.69
N SER A 157 -18.78 -20.39 -42.33
CA SER A 157 -18.66 -18.94 -42.44
C SER A 157 -18.68 -18.21 -41.08
N LYS A 158 -19.35 -18.79 -40.07
CA LYS A 158 -19.43 -18.24 -38.71
C LYS A 158 -18.15 -18.41 -37.91
N HIS A 159 -17.42 -19.52 -38.13
CA HIS A 159 -16.29 -19.89 -37.28
C HIS A 159 -14.92 -19.67 -37.93
N ILE A 160 -14.83 -19.65 -39.28
CA ILE A 160 -13.54 -19.64 -39.98
C ILE A 160 -12.67 -18.42 -39.68
N SER A 161 -13.27 -17.27 -39.32
CA SER A 161 -12.53 -16.05 -38.95
C SER A 161 -11.69 -16.22 -37.67
N ASP A 162 -12.13 -17.11 -36.78
CA ASP A 162 -11.50 -17.32 -35.47
C ASP A 162 -10.50 -18.48 -35.46
N VAL A 163 -10.35 -19.15 -36.61
CA VAL A 163 -9.48 -20.31 -36.77
C VAL A 163 -8.01 -19.94 -36.58
N LYS A 164 -7.34 -20.71 -35.73
CA LYS A 164 -5.90 -20.64 -35.47
C LYS A 164 -5.30 -22.02 -35.73
N ILE A 165 -4.16 -22.04 -36.42
CA ILE A 165 -3.44 -23.28 -36.72
C ILE A 165 -2.15 -23.34 -35.89
N SER A 166 -1.89 -24.50 -35.30
CA SER A 166 -0.60 -24.85 -34.71
C SER A 166 -0.05 -26.06 -35.48
N MET A 167 1.23 -26.05 -35.85
CA MET A 167 1.84 -27.11 -36.66
C MET A 167 3.11 -27.68 -36.02
N LEU A 168 3.28 -29.00 -36.07
CA LEU A 168 4.54 -29.69 -35.81
C LEU A 168 4.91 -30.56 -37.01
N ASN A 169 5.91 -30.11 -37.76
CA ASN A 169 6.39 -30.76 -38.96
C ASN A 169 7.71 -31.51 -38.71
N ILE A 170 7.79 -32.76 -39.16
CA ILE A 170 8.99 -33.60 -39.04
C ILE A 170 9.61 -33.78 -40.42
N ASP A 171 10.82 -33.26 -40.59
CA ASP A 171 11.69 -33.36 -41.77
C ASP A 171 10.95 -33.15 -43.12
N PRO A 172 10.40 -31.95 -43.39
CA PRO A 172 9.54 -31.68 -44.55
C PRO A 172 10.30 -31.75 -45.88
N VAL A 173 10.14 -32.83 -46.64
CA VAL A 173 10.92 -33.12 -47.85
C VAL A 173 10.03 -33.11 -49.11
N PRO A 174 10.28 -32.22 -50.09
CA PRO A 174 9.50 -32.14 -51.34
C PRO A 174 9.95 -33.14 -52.42
N GLY A 175 11.04 -33.89 -52.20
CA GLY A 175 11.69 -34.73 -53.21
C GLY A 175 12.76 -33.99 -54.03
N GLY A 176 13.36 -34.68 -55.01
CA GLY A 176 14.49 -34.16 -55.80
C GLY A 176 14.62 -34.81 -57.18
N ASN A 177 15.49 -34.27 -58.03
CA ASN A 177 15.75 -34.81 -59.37
C ASN A 177 16.89 -35.84 -59.34
N TYR A 178 16.69 -37.05 -59.85
CA TYR A 178 17.73 -38.11 -59.92
C TYR A 178 17.84 -38.74 -61.32
N VAL A 179 18.99 -38.54 -61.97
CA VAL A 179 19.29 -39.06 -63.30
C VAL A 179 19.45 -40.59 -63.25
N GLY A 180 18.56 -41.31 -63.93
CA GLY A 180 18.54 -42.79 -63.99
C GLY A 180 17.19 -43.41 -63.69
N VAL A 181 16.32 -42.72 -62.92
CA VAL A 181 14.92 -43.12 -62.66
C VAL A 181 13.94 -42.19 -63.39
N THR A 182 14.32 -40.93 -63.60
CA THR A 182 13.43 -39.89 -64.16
C THR A 182 13.75 -39.58 -65.63
N HIS A 183 13.30 -40.43 -66.56
CA HIS A 183 13.21 -40.04 -67.97
C HIS A 183 11.80 -39.55 -68.37
N VAL A 184 10.79 -39.63 -67.49
CA VAL A 184 9.40 -39.33 -67.86
C VAL A 184 8.59 -38.50 -66.83
N SER A 185 9.04 -38.30 -65.59
CA SER A 185 8.40 -37.37 -64.63
C SER A 185 9.37 -36.91 -63.52
N SER A 186 9.19 -35.70 -63.00
CA SER A 186 10.01 -35.16 -61.90
C SER A 186 9.51 -35.68 -60.55
N LEU A 187 10.37 -36.40 -59.80
CA LEU A 187 10.12 -36.79 -58.39
C LEU A 187 10.17 -35.61 -57.39
N ALA A 188 10.54 -34.42 -57.87
CA ALA A 188 10.61 -33.18 -57.10
C ALA A 188 9.31 -32.39 -57.23
N TRP A 189 8.66 -32.11 -56.09
CA TRP A 189 7.58 -31.15 -56.04
C TRP A 189 8.14 -29.73 -55.96
N ARG A 190 7.51 -28.79 -56.68
CA ARG A 190 7.90 -27.38 -56.70
C ARG A 190 6.67 -26.50 -56.53
N ASP A 191 6.62 -25.80 -55.42
CA ASP A 191 5.67 -24.72 -55.15
C ASP A 191 6.41 -23.66 -54.32
N PRO A 192 6.37 -22.38 -54.71
CA PRO A 192 7.04 -21.31 -53.95
C PRO A 192 6.52 -21.19 -52.51
N ARG A 193 5.27 -21.62 -52.24
CA ARG A 193 4.65 -21.51 -50.91
C ARG A 193 5.24 -22.46 -49.87
N PHE A 194 6.01 -23.49 -50.26
CA PHE A 194 6.64 -24.38 -49.28
C PHE A 194 7.57 -23.64 -48.33
N TYR A 195 8.12 -22.52 -48.80
CA TYR A 195 9.12 -21.76 -48.07
C TYR A 195 8.51 -20.71 -47.14
N GLU A 196 7.18 -20.65 -47.03
CA GLU A 196 6.47 -19.65 -46.24
C GLU A 196 5.42 -20.31 -45.34
N VAL A 197 5.44 -19.98 -44.05
CA VAL A 197 4.38 -20.32 -43.10
C VAL A 197 3.34 -19.18 -43.11
N PRO A 198 2.06 -19.43 -43.43
CA PRO A 198 1.04 -18.38 -43.56
C PRO A 198 0.58 -17.80 -42.20
N LYS A 199 -0.07 -16.63 -42.20
CA LYS A 199 -0.44 -15.86 -40.98
C LYS A 199 -1.50 -16.54 -40.11
N ILE A 200 -2.29 -17.42 -40.71
CA ILE A 200 -3.26 -18.26 -39.99
C ILE A 200 -2.57 -19.20 -38.98
N VAL A 201 -1.29 -19.52 -39.20
CA VAL A 201 -0.47 -20.34 -38.29
C VAL A 201 0.07 -19.46 -37.16
N LYS A 202 -0.35 -19.76 -35.93
CA LYS A 202 0.09 -19.05 -34.71
C LYS A 202 1.32 -19.70 -34.08
N GLU A 203 1.54 -20.96 -34.39
CA GLU A 203 2.67 -21.73 -33.91
C GLU A 203 3.17 -22.73 -34.95
N TYR A 204 4.49 -22.76 -35.14
CA TYR A 204 5.16 -23.66 -36.06
C TYR A 204 6.41 -24.25 -35.40
N GLU A 205 6.37 -25.55 -35.14
CA GLU A 205 7.53 -26.34 -34.73
C GLU A 205 8.03 -27.22 -35.88
N GLN A 206 9.35 -27.32 -36.04
CA GLN A 206 9.96 -28.19 -37.02
C GLN A 206 11.12 -29.00 -36.44
N ILE A 207 11.10 -30.32 -36.67
CA ILE A 207 12.19 -31.25 -36.39
C ILE A 207 12.93 -31.58 -37.69
N VAL A 208 14.26 -31.52 -37.70
CA VAL A 208 15.11 -31.93 -38.85
C VAL A 208 16.15 -32.95 -38.38
N TYR A 209 16.42 -33.96 -39.20
CA TYR A 209 17.39 -35.01 -38.85
C TYR A 209 18.81 -34.73 -39.38
N GLU A 210 19.81 -34.87 -38.50
CA GLU A 210 21.21 -34.48 -38.75
C GLU A 210 21.98 -35.46 -39.66
N ASN A 211 21.65 -36.76 -39.62
CA ASN A 211 22.45 -37.83 -40.22
C ASN A 211 21.90 -38.37 -41.54
N GLU A 212 20.84 -37.78 -42.08
CA GLU A 212 20.34 -38.16 -43.41
C GLU A 212 21.26 -37.63 -44.52
N ARG A 213 21.66 -38.52 -45.44
CA ARG A 213 22.57 -38.24 -46.57
C ARG A 213 22.03 -38.71 -47.92
N THR A 214 20.85 -39.32 -47.95
CA THR A 214 20.24 -39.84 -49.18
C THR A 214 19.89 -38.72 -50.15
N ARG A 215 20.10 -38.96 -51.44
CA ARG A 215 19.64 -38.07 -52.50
C ARG A 215 18.15 -37.79 -52.42
N CYS A 216 17.75 -36.58 -52.81
CA CYS A 216 16.34 -36.15 -52.85
C CYS A 216 15.67 -35.94 -51.47
N PHE A 217 16.38 -36.13 -50.35
CA PHE A 217 15.84 -35.92 -49.01
C PHE A 217 16.19 -34.55 -48.43
N LYS A 218 16.29 -33.47 -49.21
CA LYS A 218 16.60 -32.13 -48.68
C LYS A 218 15.34 -31.54 -48.02
N PRO A 219 15.33 -31.29 -46.70
CA PRO A 219 14.15 -30.76 -46.03
C PRO A 219 14.07 -29.25 -46.22
N ILE A 220 12.85 -28.72 -46.18
CA ILE A 220 12.58 -27.28 -46.28
C ILE A 220 12.57 -26.67 -44.88
N VAL A 221 13.27 -25.56 -44.69
CA VAL A 221 13.13 -24.70 -43.51
C VAL A 221 12.44 -23.41 -43.98
N PRO A 222 11.13 -23.24 -43.74
CA PRO A 222 10.39 -22.07 -44.21
C PRO A 222 10.67 -20.83 -43.36
N LYS A 223 10.34 -19.65 -43.88
CA LYS A 223 10.25 -18.41 -43.09
C LYS A 223 8.81 -18.17 -42.64
N SER A 224 8.62 -17.57 -41.47
CA SER A 224 7.30 -17.07 -41.06
C SER A 224 6.98 -15.75 -41.77
N VAL A 225 5.77 -15.62 -42.33
CA VAL A 225 5.29 -14.35 -42.90
C VAL A 225 4.72 -13.39 -41.85
N SER A 226 4.46 -13.88 -40.63
CA SER A 226 3.96 -13.09 -39.50
C SER A 226 4.98 -13.08 -38.36
N PRO A 227 5.31 -11.91 -37.77
CA PRO A 227 6.15 -11.85 -36.57
C PRO A 227 5.44 -12.41 -35.33
N GLU A 228 4.11 -12.57 -35.35
CA GLU A 228 3.34 -13.12 -34.24
C GLU A 228 3.43 -14.67 -34.15
N THR A 229 3.85 -15.33 -35.23
CA THR A 229 3.95 -16.79 -35.26
C THR A 229 5.14 -17.24 -34.41
N LYS A 230 4.88 -18.09 -33.43
CA LYS A 230 5.93 -18.73 -32.63
C LYS A 230 6.63 -19.79 -33.49
N PHE A 231 7.84 -19.51 -33.97
CA PHE A 231 8.60 -20.40 -34.82
C PHE A 231 9.73 -21.09 -34.02
N LYS A 232 9.70 -22.43 -33.94
CA LYS A 232 10.73 -23.24 -33.26
C LYS A 232 11.31 -24.26 -34.24
N LEU A 233 12.62 -24.18 -34.47
CA LEU A 233 13.36 -25.14 -35.29
C LEU A 233 14.34 -25.92 -34.40
N GLN A 234 14.34 -27.25 -34.51
CA GLN A 234 15.22 -28.13 -33.73
C GLN A 234 15.82 -29.23 -34.61
N SER A 235 17.09 -29.57 -34.34
CA SER A 235 17.74 -30.75 -34.91
C SER A 235 17.73 -31.93 -33.92
N LEU A 236 17.62 -33.14 -34.46
CA LEU A 236 17.82 -34.40 -33.75
C LEU A 236 18.75 -35.32 -34.58
N PRO A 237 19.56 -36.16 -33.93
CA PRO A 237 20.37 -37.14 -34.63
C PRO A 237 19.47 -38.26 -35.18
N GLY A 238 19.93 -38.93 -36.22
CA GLY A 238 19.13 -39.89 -36.97
C GLY A 238 19.08 -39.56 -38.46
N HIS A 239 18.49 -40.48 -39.21
CA HIS A 239 18.14 -40.29 -40.61
C HIS A 239 16.63 -39.99 -40.73
N HIS A 240 16.12 -39.80 -41.96
CA HIS A 240 14.76 -39.33 -42.22
C HIS A 240 13.64 -40.12 -41.53
N GLY A 241 13.86 -41.42 -41.31
CA GLY A 241 12.90 -42.36 -40.73
C GLY A 241 13.09 -42.61 -39.23
N THR A 242 14.11 -42.04 -38.59
CA THR A 242 14.47 -42.41 -37.21
C THR A 242 13.36 -42.10 -36.22
N GLY A 243 12.89 -40.85 -36.14
CA GLY A 243 11.79 -40.51 -35.25
C GLY A 243 10.40 -40.90 -35.76
N SER A 244 10.28 -41.42 -37.00
CA SER A 244 9.04 -42.03 -37.50
C SER A 244 8.95 -43.54 -37.26
N GLY A 245 10.00 -44.16 -36.67
CA GLY A 245 9.96 -45.54 -36.20
C GLY A 245 10.87 -46.55 -36.91
N ASN A 246 11.72 -46.11 -37.84
CA ASN A 246 12.82 -46.94 -38.33
C ASN A 246 14.04 -46.78 -37.41
N LEU A 247 14.27 -47.75 -36.53
CA LEU A 247 15.39 -47.77 -35.59
C LEU A 247 16.66 -48.38 -36.20
N LEU A 248 16.61 -48.88 -37.43
CA LEU A 248 17.74 -49.43 -38.15
C LEU A 248 18.32 -48.35 -39.09
N ASP A 249 19.18 -48.70 -40.05
CA ASP A 249 19.58 -47.75 -41.10
C ASP A 249 18.52 -47.63 -42.22
N GLN A 250 18.77 -46.78 -43.23
CA GLN A 250 17.88 -46.58 -44.38
C GLN A 250 17.65 -47.85 -45.23
N GLN A 251 18.48 -48.88 -45.07
CA GLN A 251 18.35 -50.19 -45.75
C GLN A 251 17.95 -51.30 -44.76
N ARG A 252 17.53 -50.95 -43.54
CA ARG A 252 17.18 -51.88 -42.46
C ARG A 252 18.37 -52.73 -41.97
N GLY A 253 19.60 -52.28 -42.21
CA GLY A 253 20.82 -52.83 -41.63
C GLY A 253 20.95 -52.50 -40.14
N LYS A 254 21.46 -53.45 -39.36
CA LYS A 254 21.70 -53.24 -37.92
C LYS A 254 22.87 -52.28 -37.71
N ASN A 255 22.74 -51.44 -36.69
CA ASN A 255 23.80 -50.54 -36.28
C ASN A 255 25.01 -51.34 -35.77
N PRO A 256 26.25 -51.04 -36.21
CA PRO A 256 27.42 -51.78 -35.77
C PRO A 256 27.84 -51.50 -34.31
N SER A 257 27.34 -50.44 -33.66
CA SER A 257 27.84 -50.02 -32.34
C SER A 257 27.17 -50.70 -31.12
N GLU A 258 26.29 -51.69 -31.31
CA GLU A 258 25.42 -52.32 -30.28
C GLU A 258 24.54 -51.35 -29.45
N LYS A 259 24.76 -50.04 -29.58
CA LYS A 259 24.04 -48.93 -28.94
C LYS A 259 22.64 -48.73 -29.56
N SER A 260 21.73 -48.19 -28.76
CA SER A 260 20.32 -48.04 -29.11
C SER A 260 20.03 -46.72 -29.83
N THR A 261 19.19 -46.79 -30.86
CA THR A 261 18.70 -45.62 -31.63
C THR A 261 17.25 -45.27 -31.32
N ALA A 262 16.61 -45.98 -30.39
CA ALA A 262 15.18 -45.84 -30.04
C ALA A 262 14.82 -44.47 -29.43
N HIS A 263 15.75 -43.87 -28.69
CA HIS A 263 15.48 -42.69 -27.85
C HIS A 263 15.05 -41.44 -28.64
N VAL A 264 15.44 -41.32 -29.91
CA VAL A 264 14.96 -40.23 -30.80
C VAL A 264 13.48 -40.38 -31.14
N GLN A 265 13.00 -41.62 -31.34
CA GLN A 265 11.57 -41.87 -31.54
C GLN A 265 10.79 -41.56 -30.25
N GLU A 266 11.29 -42.00 -29.09
CA GLU A 266 10.69 -41.71 -27.80
C GLU A 266 10.58 -40.19 -27.56
N LEU A 267 11.66 -39.44 -27.82
CA LEU A 267 11.63 -37.97 -27.72
C LEU A 267 10.63 -37.32 -28.68
N ALA A 268 10.51 -37.84 -29.92
CA ALA A 268 9.50 -37.37 -30.87
C ALA A 268 8.08 -37.62 -30.36
N VAL A 269 7.81 -38.79 -29.77
CA VAL A 269 6.52 -39.11 -29.13
C VAL A 269 6.21 -38.14 -27.99
N VAL A 270 7.16 -37.88 -27.08
CA VAL A 270 6.97 -36.93 -25.98
C VAL A 270 6.68 -35.52 -26.50
N LYS A 271 7.46 -35.05 -27.48
CA LYS A 271 7.28 -33.71 -28.08
C LYS A 271 5.93 -33.56 -28.78
N LEU A 272 5.46 -34.60 -29.47
CA LEU A 272 4.13 -34.59 -30.10
C LEU A 272 3.01 -34.53 -29.06
N ILE A 273 3.10 -35.29 -27.97
CA ILE A 273 2.10 -35.25 -26.88
C ILE A 273 2.09 -33.89 -26.21
N ASP A 274 3.25 -33.33 -25.88
CA ASP A 274 3.40 -32.00 -25.32
C ASP A 274 2.77 -30.93 -26.24
N PHE A 275 3.14 -30.95 -27.52
CA PHE A 275 2.61 -30.07 -28.56
C PHE A 275 1.08 -30.12 -28.67
N LEU A 276 0.49 -31.32 -28.68
CA LEU A 276 -0.95 -31.49 -28.77
C LEU A 276 -1.66 -31.00 -27.50
N LYS A 277 -1.19 -31.39 -26.31
CA LYS A 277 -1.82 -31.01 -25.04
C LYS A 277 -1.80 -29.50 -24.80
N ARG A 278 -0.67 -28.84 -25.04
CA ARG A 278 -0.57 -27.38 -24.87
C ARG A 278 -1.39 -26.60 -25.90
N ASN A 279 -1.79 -27.24 -27.01
CA ASN A 279 -2.73 -26.72 -28.00
C ASN A 279 -4.19 -27.20 -27.77
N GLY A 280 -4.49 -27.70 -26.56
CA GLY A 280 -5.84 -28.00 -26.10
C GLY A 280 -6.38 -29.36 -26.55
N VAL A 281 -5.57 -30.22 -27.14
CA VAL A 281 -5.97 -31.57 -27.56
C VAL A 281 -5.97 -32.51 -26.36
N ASN A 282 -7.07 -33.26 -26.19
CA ASN A 282 -7.20 -34.24 -25.14
C ASN A 282 -6.48 -35.55 -25.51
N ILE A 283 -5.48 -35.93 -24.72
CA ILE A 283 -4.66 -37.14 -24.95
C ILE A 283 -4.94 -38.17 -23.86
N THR A 284 -5.29 -39.39 -24.28
CA THR A 284 -5.53 -40.52 -23.37
C THR A 284 -4.61 -41.69 -23.74
N PRO A 285 -3.77 -42.19 -22.81
CA PRO A 285 -2.90 -43.33 -23.08
C PRO A 285 -3.68 -44.62 -23.36
N ARG A 286 -3.08 -45.53 -24.14
CA ARG A 286 -3.60 -46.87 -24.40
C ARG A 286 -3.51 -47.74 -23.14
N ALA A 287 -4.10 -48.94 -23.20
CA ALA A 287 -3.91 -49.93 -22.15
C ALA A 287 -2.45 -50.43 -22.15
N GLN A 288 -1.79 -50.46 -20.99
CA GLN A 288 -0.35 -50.75 -20.85
C GLN A 288 0.12 -52.03 -21.56
N LYS A 289 -0.71 -53.09 -21.63
CA LYS A 289 -0.29 -54.38 -22.19
C LYS A 289 -0.06 -54.35 -23.70
N ASP A 290 -0.73 -53.44 -24.39
CA ASP A 290 -0.77 -53.38 -25.86
C ASP A 290 -0.13 -52.08 -26.39
N ASP A 291 0.59 -51.34 -25.52
CA ASP A 291 1.20 -50.06 -25.86
C ASP A 291 2.70 -50.23 -26.18
N PRO A 292 3.16 -49.93 -27.42
CA PRO A 292 4.58 -50.00 -27.78
C PRO A 292 5.47 -49.01 -27.03
N PHE A 293 4.88 -48.03 -26.32
CA PHE A 293 5.55 -47.05 -25.48
C PHE A 293 5.03 -47.07 -24.02
N ALA A 294 4.63 -48.24 -23.51
CA ALA A 294 4.03 -48.40 -22.18
C ALA A 294 4.85 -47.76 -21.03
N GLU A 295 6.18 -47.90 -21.04
CA GLU A 295 7.06 -47.28 -20.05
C GLU A 295 6.99 -45.74 -20.14
N LEU A 296 7.12 -45.20 -21.35
CA LEU A 296 7.05 -43.76 -21.62
C LEU A 296 5.69 -43.16 -21.23
N MET A 297 4.59 -43.88 -21.51
CA MET A 297 3.25 -43.45 -21.13
C MET A 297 3.04 -43.48 -19.62
N SER A 298 3.63 -44.46 -18.92
CA SER A 298 3.59 -44.50 -17.45
C SER A 298 4.34 -43.30 -16.87
N ASP A 299 5.58 -43.06 -17.32
CA ASP A 299 6.39 -41.90 -16.91
C ASP A 299 5.65 -40.55 -17.11
N LEU A 300 4.82 -40.42 -18.16
CA LEU A 300 4.07 -39.19 -18.47
C LEU A 300 2.72 -39.02 -17.74
N PHE A 301 1.96 -40.11 -17.58
CA PHE A 301 0.54 -40.05 -17.18
C PHE A 301 0.23 -40.67 -15.81
N GLU A 302 1.19 -41.30 -15.14
CA GLU A 302 0.98 -41.86 -13.80
C GLU A 302 0.60 -40.75 -12.79
N LYS A 303 -0.45 -41.00 -12.00
CA LYS A 303 -1.12 -39.98 -11.19
C LYS A 303 -0.45 -39.70 -9.85
N GLU A 304 0.42 -40.58 -9.38
CA GLU A 304 0.90 -40.54 -7.99
C GLU A 304 2.07 -39.56 -7.74
N PHE A 305 2.80 -39.11 -8.76
CA PHE A 305 3.95 -38.19 -8.62
C PHE A 305 4.15 -37.34 -9.89
N PRO A 306 5.07 -36.34 -9.86
CA PRO A 306 4.83 -34.89 -9.77
C PRO A 306 3.94 -34.25 -10.87
N ALA A 307 3.75 -32.93 -10.81
CA ALA A 307 2.98 -32.15 -11.80
C ALA A 307 3.47 -32.38 -13.25
N TRP A 308 2.55 -32.27 -14.21
CA TRP A 308 2.79 -32.52 -15.65
C TRP A 308 4.09 -31.87 -16.18
N GLU A 309 4.30 -30.59 -15.88
CA GLU A 309 5.46 -29.84 -16.36
C GLU A 309 6.79 -30.39 -15.83
N LYS A 310 6.81 -30.88 -14.59
CA LYS A 310 8.00 -31.48 -14.00
C LYS A 310 8.31 -32.82 -14.67
N ARG A 311 7.31 -33.70 -14.81
CA ARG A 311 7.47 -35.00 -15.51
C ARG A 311 7.98 -34.82 -16.93
N LEU A 312 7.44 -33.83 -17.66
CA LEU A 312 7.86 -33.51 -19.02
C LEU A 312 9.34 -33.08 -19.07
N LYS A 313 9.76 -32.19 -18.17
CA LYS A 313 11.15 -31.71 -18.08
C LYS A 313 12.12 -32.85 -17.74
N ASP A 314 11.78 -33.68 -16.76
CA ASP A 314 12.59 -34.82 -16.33
C ASP A 314 12.75 -35.82 -17.47
N LEU A 315 11.67 -36.09 -18.22
CA LEU A 315 11.68 -37.02 -19.34
C LEU A 315 12.46 -36.48 -20.55
N TYR A 316 12.32 -35.19 -20.87
CA TYR A 316 13.18 -34.55 -21.87
C TYR A 316 14.65 -34.67 -21.48
N PHE A 317 15.00 -34.38 -20.23
CA PHE A 317 16.37 -34.49 -19.75
C PHE A 317 16.92 -35.92 -19.84
N LYS A 318 16.15 -36.92 -19.38
CA LYS A 318 16.48 -38.35 -19.50
C LYS A 318 16.76 -38.74 -20.95
N LEU A 319 15.83 -38.44 -21.86
CA LEU A 319 15.93 -38.82 -23.27
C LEU A 319 17.08 -38.10 -23.98
N TYR A 320 17.30 -36.80 -23.71
CA TYR A 320 18.44 -36.07 -24.29
C TYR A 320 19.79 -36.66 -23.87
N ASN A 321 19.94 -37.04 -22.61
CA ASN A 321 21.16 -37.71 -22.12
C ASN A 321 21.34 -39.07 -22.78
N GLN A 322 20.30 -39.90 -22.85
CA GLN A 322 20.35 -41.20 -23.52
C GLN A 322 20.69 -41.08 -25.01
N ILE A 323 20.15 -40.09 -25.72
CA ILE A 323 20.49 -39.83 -27.12
C ILE A 323 21.98 -39.48 -27.26
N ILE A 324 22.52 -38.65 -26.36
CA ILE A 324 23.94 -38.28 -26.39
C ILE A 324 24.86 -39.45 -26.06
N GLU A 325 24.52 -40.28 -25.08
CA GLU A 325 25.26 -41.51 -24.76
C GLU A 325 25.31 -42.48 -25.97
N ASN A 326 24.24 -42.48 -26.75
CA ASN A 326 24.10 -43.29 -27.95
C ASN A 326 24.48 -42.56 -29.26
N ARG A 327 25.10 -41.36 -29.19
CA ARG A 327 25.38 -40.51 -30.38
C ARG A 327 26.15 -41.24 -31.48
N GLU A 328 27.08 -42.11 -31.10
CA GLU A 328 27.87 -42.94 -32.01
C GLU A 328 26.99 -43.81 -32.92
N ALA A 329 25.90 -44.37 -32.40
CA ALA A 329 24.95 -45.15 -33.20
C ALA A 329 24.35 -44.28 -34.32
N TYR A 330 23.89 -43.08 -34.00
CA TYR A 330 23.30 -42.18 -35.00
C TYR A 330 24.33 -41.67 -36.03
N LEU A 331 25.58 -41.44 -35.62
CA LEU A 331 26.65 -41.03 -36.54
C LEU A 331 26.96 -42.08 -37.62
N ASN A 332 26.67 -43.36 -37.38
CA ASN A 332 26.81 -44.40 -38.39
C ASN A 332 25.89 -44.17 -39.60
N TYR A 333 24.76 -43.48 -39.41
CA TYR A 333 23.83 -43.18 -40.50
C TYR A 333 24.39 -42.17 -41.53
N ASN A 334 25.45 -41.44 -41.20
CA ASN A 334 26.16 -40.60 -42.17
C ASN A 334 26.77 -41.42 -43.33
N LYS A 335 26.99 -42.73 -43.12
CA LYS A 335 27.61 -43.65 -44.10
C LYS A 335 26.59 -44.48 -44.86
N THR A 336 25.31 -44.35 -44.54
CA THR A 336 24.23 -45.12 -45.15
C THR A 336 23.34 -44.21 -45.99
N SER A 337 22.46 -44.82 -46.78
CA SER A 337 21.47 -44.15 -47.62
C SER A 337 20.48 -45.19 -48.16
N TYR A 338 19.32 -44.75 -48.64
CA TYR A 338 18.44 -45.66 -49.38
C TYR A 338 19.13 -46.19 -50.64
N ALA A 339 19.09 -47.51 -50.84
CA ALA A 339 19.93 -48.22 -51.82
C ALA A 339 19.78 -47.69 -53.26
N VAL A 340 18.55 -47.35 -53.68
CA VAL A 340 18.24 -46.89 -55.05
C VAL A 340 18.73 -45.47 -55.32
N LEU A 341 18.72 -44.60 -54.30
CA LEU A 341 19.00 -43.18 -54.44
C LEU A 341 20.47 -42.84 -54.16
N GLY A 342 21.13 -43.64 -53.31
CA GLY A 342 22.51 -43.40 -52.89
C GLY A 342 22.68 -42.10 -52.11
N GLN A 343 23.93 -41.74 -51.80
CA GLN A 343 24.25 -40.51 -51.07
C GLN A 343 24.36 -39.28 -51.98
N GLU A 344 23.87 -38.13 -51.51
CA GLU A 344 23.85 -36.85 -52.23
C GLU A 344 25.26 -36.40 -52.62
N GLN A 345 26.22 -36.51 -51.71
CA GLN A 345 27.57 -36.00 -51.91
C GLN A 345 28.60 -37.06 -52.38
N ALA A 346 28.19 -38.32 -52.62
CA ALA A 346 29.14 -39.41 -52.89
C ALA A 346 30.03 -39.18 -54.14
N LEU A 347 29.47 -38.66 -55.24
CA LEU A 347 30.23 -38.35 -56.45
C LEU A 347 31.19 -37.16 -56.27
N LEU A 348 30.79 -36.17 -55.46
CA LEU A 348 31.60 -34.99 -55.19
C LEU A 348 32.74 -35.31 -54.21
N LYS A 349 32.53 -36.22 -53.24
CA LYS A 349 33.57 -36.72 -52.31
C LYS A 349 34.74 -37.43 -53.03
N LEU A 350 34.51 -37.98 -54.23
CA LEU A 350 35.55 -38.62 -55.05
C LEU A 350 36.49 -37.61 -55.75
N ILE A 351 36.08 -36.34 -55.87
CA ILE A 351 36.75 -35.34 -56.71
C ILE A 351 37.19 -34.12 -55.88
N TRP A 352 36.50 -33.80 -54.78
CA TRP A 352 36.71 -32.60 -53.96
C TRP A 352 36.61 -32.92 -52.46
N ASN A 353 37.22 -32.09 -51.61
CA ASN A 353 36.95 -32.09 -50.17
C ASN A 353 35.55 -31.48 -49.93
N VAL A 354 34.54 -32.35 -49.77
CA VAL A 354 33.15 -31.94 -49.52
C VAL A 354 32.82 -32.08 -48.03
N THR A 355 32.20 -31.05 -47.46
CA THR A 355 31.70 -31.05 -46.08
C THR A 355 30.57 -32.06 -45.91
N ASP A 356 30.76 -33.06 -45.04
CA ASP A 356 29.83 -34.17 -44.80
C ASP A 356 28.67 -33.78 -43.85
N GLN A 357 27.85 -32.83 -44.29
CA GLN A 357 26.75 -32.24 -43.52
C GLN A 357 25.39 -32.42 -44.20
N ARG A 358 24.33 -32.33 -43.41
CA ARG A 358 22.93 -32.34 -43.89
C ARG A 358 22.67 -31.08 -44.72
N ILE A 359 22.22 -31.26 -45.97
CA ILE A 359 21.82 -30.16 -46.85
C ILE A 359 20.31 -29.92 -46.70
N VAL A 360 19.91 -28.66 -46.58
CA VAL A 360 18.52 -28.23 -46.46
C VAL A 360 18.21 -27.08 -47.42
N HIS A 361 16.93 -26.90 -47.76
CA HIS A 361 16.46 -25.71 -48.48
C HIS A 361 16.00 -24.65 -47.48
N HIS A 362 16.73 -23.53 -47.39
CA HIS A 362 16.45 -22.49 -46.38
C HIS A 362 15.72 -21.29 -46.99
N GLN A 363 14.47 -21.07 -46.56
CA GLN A 363 13.59 -19.93 -46.89
C GLN A 363 13.30 -19.67 -48.38
N ALA A 364 13.94 -20.43 -49.26
CA ALA A 364 13.77 -20.46 -50.70
C ALA A 364 14.38 -21.78 -51.20
N HIS A 365 14.38 -22.00 -52.52
CA HIS A 365 15.13 -23.08 -53.16
C HIS A 365 16.65 -22.79 -53.14
N ASN A 366 17.19 -22.57 -51.94
CA ASN A 366 18.57 -22.22 -51.65
C ASN A 366 19.17 -23.30 -50.76
N ASP A 367 20.11 -24.07 -51.32
CA ASP A 367 20.81 -25.11 -50.59
C ASP A 367 21.79 -24.51 -49.58
N THR A 368 21.67 -24.91 -48.32
CA THR A 368 22.64 -24.61 -47.27
C THR A 368 22.84 -25.82 -46.38
N PHE A 369 23.85 -25.77 -45.51
CA PHE A 369 24.05 -26.79 -44.50
C PHE A 369 23.17 -26.53 -43.27
N LEU A 370 22.65 -27.59 -42.66
CA LEU A 370 21.85 -27.49 -41.44
C LEU A 370 22.60 -26.73 -40.34
N ASP A 371 23.90 -27.01 -40.18
CA ASP A 371 24.77 -26.37 -39.19
C ASP A 371 24.91 -24.84 -39.39
N ALA A 372 24.63 -24.33 -40.60
CA ALA A 372 24.63 -22.88 -40.85
C ALA A 372 23.34 -22.20 -40.35
N ILE A 373 22.28 -22.97 -40.08
CA ILE A 373 20.98 -22.49 -39.57
C ILE A 373 20.85 -22.81 -38.08
N ILE A 374 21.22 -24.03 -37.71
CA ILE A 374 21.22 -24.55 -36.34
C ILE A 374 22.67 -24.95 -36.03
N PRO A 375 23.50 -24.03 -35.52
CA PRO A 375 24.88 -24.36 -35.21
C PRO A 375 24.92 -25.47 -34.15
N PRO A 376 25.74 -26.52 -34.35
CA PRO A 376 25.91 -27.57 -33.35
C PRO A 376 26.52 -26.99 -32.09
N VAL A 377 26.19 -27.59 -30.94
CA VAL A 377 26.84 -27.21 -29.67
C VAL A 377 28.33 -27.61 -29.74
N PRO A 378 29.28 -26.72 -29.38
CA PRO A 378 30.71 -27.01 -29.43
C PRO A 378 31.07 -28.32 -28.73
N ASP A 379 32.06 -29.01 -29.28
CA ASP A 379 32.66 -30.23 -28.73
C ASP A 379 31.69 -31.44 -28.57
N GLY A 380 30.44 -31.32 -29.02
CA GLY A 380 29.51 -32.44 -29.19
C GLY A 380 28.97 -33.05 -27.88
N HIS A 381 29.14 -32.37 -26.76
CA HIS A 381 28.68 -32.82 -25.45
C HIS A 381 27.16 -32.73 -25.25
N PHE A 382 26.52 -31.84 -26.00
CA PHE A 382 25.08 -31.65 -26.00
C PHE A 382 24.50 -31.91 -27.37
N LEU A 383 23.20 -32.21 -27.38
CA LEU A 383 22.47 -32.51 -28.59
C LEU A 383 22.19 -31.23 -29.38
N ASN A 384 21.65 -30.25 -28.67
CA ASN A 384 21.28 -28.94 -29.13
C ASN A 384 21.23 -28.00 -27.92
N TYR A 385 20.94 -26.73 -28.16
CA TYR A 385 20.89 -25.72 -27.09
C TYR A 385 19.72 -25.90 -26.12
N GLU A 386 18.67 -26.65 -26.49
CA GLU A 386 17.60 -27.06 -25.55
C GLU A 386 18.15 -28.05 -24.50
N HIS A 387 18.92 -29.06 -24.93
CA HIS A 387 19.62 -29.97 -24.03
C HIS A 387 20.65 -29.22 -23.17
N ALA A 388 21.49 -28.36 -23.76
CA ALA A 388 22.49 -27.59 -23.01
C ALA A 388 21.86 -26.73 -21.91
N ARG A 389 20.73 -26.07 -22.19
CA ARG A 389 19.98 -25.28 -21.21
C ARG A 389 19.38 -26.14 -20.10
N MET A 390 18.76 -27.27 -20.43
CA MET A 390 18.22 -28.18 -19.41
C MET A 390 19.32 -28.72 -18.49
N HIS A 391 20.47 -29.05 -19.07
CA HIS A 391 21.64 -29.51 -18.32
C HIS A 391 22.21 -28.41 -17.42
N LEU A 392 22.35 -27.19 -17.94
CA LEU A 392 22.78 -26.05 -17.13
C LEU A 392 21.82 -25.81 -15.96
N ASN A 393 20.51 -25.80 -16.21
CA ASN A 393 19.53 -25.59 -15.14
C ASN A 393 19.59 -26.68 -14.07
N HIS A 394 19.80 -27.94 -14.48
CA HIS A 394 20.00 -29.04 -13.56
C HIS A 394 21.30 -28.89 -12.75
N GLU A 395 22.42 -28.57 -13.40
CA GLU A 395 23.71 -28.37 -12.72
C GLU A 395 23.72 -27.14 -11.80
N LEU A 396 22.88 -26.14 -12.07
CA LEU A 396 22.69 -24.96 -11.21
C LEU A 396 21.64 -25.19 -10.10
N GLY A 397 21.01 -26.37 -10.02
CA GLY A 397 19.98 -26.67 -9.01
C GLY A 397 18.65 -25.93 -9.23
N LEU A 398 18.42 -25.35 -10.41
CA LEU A 398 17.21 -24.58 -10.75
C LEU A 398 15.98 -25.47 -11.04
N SER A 399 16.17 -26.79 -11.12
CA SER A 399 15.12 -27.78 -11.42
C SER A 399 14.51 -28.44 -10.19
N ASP A 400 15.05 -28.19 -9.01
CA ASP A 400 14.84 -29.03 -7.83
C ASP A 400 13.99 -28.29 -6.77
N ASN A 401 13.18 -29.02 -6.00
CA ASN A 401 12.41 -28.45 -4.87
C ASN A 401 13.34 -28.19 -3.67
N ILE A 402 14.49 -27.56 -3.90
CA ILE A 402 15.48 -27.22 -2.89
C ILE A 402 15.30 -25.74 -2.46
N PRO A 403 15.65 -25.38 -1.22
CA PRO A 403 15.62 -23.99 -0.78
C PRO A 403 16.49 -23.09 -1.65
N LEU A 404 16.05 -21.85 -1.88
CA LEU A 404 16.73 -20.89 -2.77
C LEU A 404 18.18 -20.60 -2.35
N SER A 405 18.47 -20.59 -1.05
CA SER A 405 19.84 -20.41 -0.54
C SER A 405 20.75 -21.56 -0.95
N GLU A 406 20.23 -22.79 -0.96
CA GLU A 406 20.95 -23.99 -1.40
C GLU A 406 21.14 -23.99 -2.92
N THR A 407 20.12 -23.58 -3.69
CA THR A 407 20.23 -23.36 -5.14
C THR A 407 21.35 -22.38 -5.47
N LEU A 408 21.44 -21.26 -4.73
CA LEU A 408 22.48 -20.25 -4.92
C LEU A 408 23.88 -20.81 -4.62
N ASP A 409 24.04 -21.57 -3.54
CA ASP A 409 25.32 -22.17 -3.20
C ASP A 409 25.75 -23.21 -4.24
N ILE A 410 24.82 -24.05 -4.74
CA ILE A 410 25.07 -25.01 -5.82
C ILE A 410 25.48 -24.29 -7.10
N ALA A 411 24.68 -23.29 -7.53
CA ALA A 411 24.94 -22.50 -8.71
C ALA A 411 26.29 -21.78 -8.64
N MET A 412 26.60 -21.13 -7.51
CA MET A 412 27.89 -20.47 -7.27
C MET A 412 29.05 -21.47 -7.41
N GLN A 413 29.01 -22.60 -6.70
CA GLN A 413 30.07 -23.61 -6.78
C GLN A 413 30.25 -24.13 -8.21
N ARG A 414 29.14 -24.31 -8.93
CA ARG A 414 29.17 -24.79 -10.31
C ARG A 414 29.77 -23.75 -11.26
N LEU A 415 29.33 -22.49 -11.17
CA LEU A 415 29.83 -21.40 -12.02
C LEU A 415 31.33 -21.16 -11.79
N VAL A 416 31.81 -21.26 -10.56
CA VAL A 416 33.26 -21.19 -10.24
C VAL A 416 34.03 -22.31 -10.92
N LYS A 417 33.55 -23.56 -10.79
CA LYS A 417 34.17 -24.72 -11.48
C LYS A 417 34.19 -24.53 -13.00
N ILE A 418 33.11 -24.01 -13.57
CA ILE A 418 33.04 -23.68 -15.01
C ILE A 418 34.13 -22.67 -15.37
N CYS A 419 34.30 -21.58 -14.60
CA CYS A 419 35.37 -20.60 -14.83
C CYS A 419 36.78 -21.21 -14.77
N GLU A 420 37.03 -22.10 -13.80
CA GLU A 420 38.32 -22.80 -13.67
C GLU A 420 38.58 -23.76 -14.83
N HIS A 421 37.55 -24.54 -15.20
CA HIS A 421 37.64 -25.55 -16.25
C HIS A 421 37.82 -24.90 -17.63
N THR A 422 37.02 -23.87 -17.97
CA THR A 422 37.16 -23.14 -19.24
C THR A 422 38.55 -22.53 -19.38
N LYS A 423 39.11 -21.96 -18.31
CA LYS A 423 40.49 -21.44 -18.35
C LYS A 423 41.53 -22.53 -18.63
N LYS A 424 41.47 -23.66 -17.91
CA LYS A 424 42.41 -24.78 -18.13
C LYS A 424 42.28 -25.38 -19.53
N LEU A 425 41.06 -25.46 -20.06
CA LEU A 425 40.80 -25.90 -21.43
C LEU A 425 41.38 -24.92 -22.45
N GLN A 426 41.26 -23.61 -22.22
CA GLN A 426 41.85 -22.58 -23.06
C GLN A 426 43.39 -22.63 -23.02
N GLU A 427 44.00 -22.79 -21.84
CA GLU A 427 45.45 -22.97 -21.67
C GLU A 427 45.95 -24.21 -22.43
N LEU A 428 45.21 -25.33 -22.36
CA LEU A 428 45.50 -26.53 -23.13
C LEU A 428 45.41 -26.28 -24.64
N LYS A 429 44.37 -25.59 -25.11
CA LYS A 429 44.20 -25.24 -26.52
C LYS A 429 45.38 -24.38 -27.01
N ASP A 430 45.83 -23.42 -26.22
CA ASP A 430 46.94 -22.54 -26.58
C ASP A 430 48.32 -23.21 -26.49
N LEU A 431 48.51 -24.15 -25.56
CA LEU A 431 49.70 -25.01 -25.50
C LEU A 431 49.76 -25.95 -26.69
N LYS A 432 48.65 -26.62 -27.03
CA LYS A 432 48.58 -27.54 -28.18
C LYS A 432 48.80 -26.84 -29.52
N LYS A 433 48.46 -25.55 -29.65
CA LYS A 433 48.81 -24.73 -30.83
C LYS A 433 50.31 -24.54 -30.99
N LYS A 434 51.07 -24.48 -29.89
CA LYS A 434 52.54 -24.30 -29.91
C LYS A 434 53.26 -25.65 -29.99
N GLU A 435 52.78 -26.65 -29.27
CA GLU A 435 53.34 -28.00 -29.19
C GLU A 435 52.21 -29.05 -29.23
N PRO A 436 51.97 -29.74 -30.36
CA PRO A 436 50.82 -30.63 -30.54
C PRO A 436 50.74 -31.81 -29.57
N LYS A 437 51.86 -32.18 -28.94
CA LYS A 437 51.98 -33.28 -27.97
C LYS A 437 52.06 -32.82 -26.51
N ALA A 438 51.93 -31.52 -26.24
CA ALA A 438 51.99 -31.01 -24.88
C ALA A 438 50.74 -31.43 -24.08
N GLU A 439 50.98 -31.89 -22.86
CA GLU A 439 49.95 -32.20 -21.86
C GLU A 439 50.10 -31.23 -20.67
N LEU A 440 48.98 -30.79 -20.10
CA LEU A 440 48.99 -29.96 -18.90
C LEU A 440 49.15 -30.84 -17.66
N GLN A 441 50.05 -30.47 -16.74
CA GLN A 441 50.02 -31.04 -15.39
C GLN A 441 48.72 -30.64 -14.67
N ASN A 442 48.11 -31.58 -13.94
CA ASN A 442 46.83 -31.41 -13.20
C ASN A 442 45.55 -31.32 -14.08
N MET A 443 45.58 -31.90 -15.28
CA MET A 443 44.36 -32.22 -16.00
C MET A 443 43.71 -33.45 -15.35
N ASN A 444 42.51 -33.29 -14.79
CA ASN A 444 41.73 -34.39 -14.23
C ASN A 444 40.53 -34.69 -15.13
N GLU A 445 39.92 -35.86 -14.90
CA GLU A 445 38.75 -36.30 -15.68
C GLU A 445 37.57 -35.33 -15.55
N SER A 446 37.41 -34.70 -14.38
CA SER A 446 36.36 -33.71 -14.12
C SER A 446 36.46 -32.45 -14.99
N ILE A 447 37.66 -31.99 -15.37
CA ILE A 447 37.87 -30.85 -16.28
C ILE A 447 37.57 -31.26 -17.73
N MET A 448 38.06 -32.45 -18.12
CA MET A 448 37.91 -32.93 -19.49
C MET A 448 36.46 -33.28 -19.85
N LEU A 449 35.68 -33.73 -18.87
CA LEU A 449 34.28 -34.10 -19.03
C LEU A 449 33.29 -32.96 -18.71
N ASP A 450 33.76 -31.76 -18.37
CA ASP A 450 32.89 -30.62 -18.09
C ASP A 450 32.25 -30.07 -19.38
N LYS A 451 31.06 -30.59 -19.67
CA LYS A 451 30.31 -30.30 -20.89
C LYS A 451 30.02 -28.81 -21.08
N ILE A 452 29.71 -28.09 -20.00
CA ILE A 452 29.38 -26.66 -20.04
C ILE A 452 30.64 -25.82 -20.29
N ALA A 453 31.76 -26.18 -19.66
CA ALA A 453 33.03 -25.48 -19.87
C ALA A 453 33.50 -25.49 -21.33
N HIS A 454 33.25 -26.58 -22.06
CA HIS A 454 33.51 -26.69 -23.50
C HIS A 454 32.51 -25.88 -24.35
N ALA A 455 31.22 -25.88 -23.98
CA ALA A 455 30.18 -25.18 -24.72
C ALA A 455 30.32 -23.64 -24.69
N ILE A 456 30.86 -23.08 -23.60
CA ILE A 456 30.98 -21.62 -23.39
C ILE A 456 31.95 -20.94 -24.37
N ASP A 457 32.81 -21.70 -25.06
CA ASP A 457 33.68 -21.14 -26.09
C ASP A 457 32.92 -20.62 -27.32
N SER A 458 31.63 -20.99 -27.52
CA SER A 458 30.77 -20.33 -28.51
C SER A 458 30.00 -19.16 -27.92
N LYS A 459 29.62 -18.22 -28.79
CA LYS A 459 28.74 -17.10 -28.42
C LYS A 459 27.43 -17.61 -27.84
N GLU A 460 26.83 -18.62 -28.45
CA GLU A 460 25.56 -19.19 -28.03
C GLU A 460 25.65 -19.93 -26.68
N GLY A 461 26.75 -20.64 -26.42
CA GLY A 461 26.99 -21.29 -25.12
C GLY A 461 27.25 -20.28 -24.00
N PHE A 462 27.96 -19.19 -24.31
CA PHE A 462 28.13 -18.06 -23.40
C PHE A 462 26.80 -17.34 -23.13
N ASP A 463 25.99 -17.07 -24.16
CA ASP A 463 24.67 -16.44 -24.02
C ASP A 463 23.72 -17.31 -23.18
N LEU A 464 23.78 -18.64 -23.32
CA LEU A 464 23.04 -19.58 -22.47
C LEU A 464 23.46 -19.52 -20.99
N LEU A 465 24.76 -19.42 -20.72
CA LEU A 465 25.26 -19.27 -19.36
C LEU A 465 24.72 -17.98 -18.72
N LEU A 466 24.79 -16.87 -19.46
CA LEU A 466 24.24 -15.59 -19.01
C LEU A 466 22.73 -15.68 -18.75
N GLN A 467 21.96 -16.31 -19.63
CA GLN A 467 20.52 -16.52 -19.42
C GLN A 467 20.23 -17.36 -18.16
N GLY A 468 21.04 -18.39 -17.88
CA GLY A 468 20.94 -19.18 -16.65
C GLY A 468 21.19 -18.32 -15.40
N ILE A 469 22.20 -17.46 -15.45
CA ILE A 469 22.52 -16.50 -14.38
C ILE A 469 21.37 -15.49 -14.19
N THR A 470 20.85 -14.91 -15.28
CA THR A 470 19.70 -13.99 -15.22
C THR A 470 18.47 -14.67 -14.62
N THR A 471 18.22 -15.94 -14.95
CA THR A 471 17.10 -16.71 -14.39
C THR A 471 17.26 -16.91 -12.88
N LEU A 472 18.46 -17.28 -12.42
CA LEU A 472 18.76 -17.42 -11.00
C LEU A 472 18.57 -16.09 -10.25
N ILE A 473 19.02 -14.98 -10.83
CA ILE A 473 18.86 -13.64 -10.26
C ILE A 473 17.39 -13.23 -10.20
N GLU A 474 16.60 -13.59 -11.22
CA GLU A 474 15.16 -13.35 -11.22
C GLU A 474 14.46 -14.07 -10.06
N GLU A 475 14.83 -15.32 -9.80
CA GLU A 475 14.29 -16.09 -8.66
C GLU A 475 14.65 -15.43 -7.31
N VAL A 476 15.89 -14.94 -7.16
CA VAL A 476 16.32 -14.15 -6.00
C VAL A 476 15.52 -12.86 -5.88
N ARG A 477 15.35 -12.12 -6.98
CA ARG A 477 14.61 -10.86 -7.02
C ARG A 477 13.16 -11.05 -6.60
N GLN A 478 12.47 -12.04 -7.17
CA GLN A 478 11.08 -12.36 -6.88
C GLN A 478 10.89 -12.79 -5.44
N SER A 479 11.82 -13.59 -4.89
CA SER A 479 11.68 -14.15 -3.56
C SER A 479 12.10 -13.16 -2.46
N TYR A 480 13.26 -12.52 -2.63
CA TYR A 480 13.91 -11.71 -1.60
C TYR A 480 13.38 -10.26 -1.57
N LEU A 481 13.18 -9.62 -2.73
CA LEU A 481 12.89 -8.18 -2.80
C LEU A 481 11.40 -7.84 -2.90
N GLN A 482 10.57 -8.81 -3.29
CA GLN A 482 9.11 -8.68 -3.22
C GLN A 482 8.54 -9.21 -1.89
N ASN A 483 9.36 -9.40 -0.86
CA ASN A 483 8.96 -9.87 0.47
C ASN A 483 8.19 -11.21 0.47
N LYS A 484 8.41 -12.10 -0.52
CA LYS A 484 7.79 -13.45 -0.54
C LYS A 484 8.39 -14.37 0.52
N LEU A 485 9.63 -14.12 0.94
CA LEU A 485 10.27 -14.78 2.08
C LEU A 485 9.82 -14.14 3.40
N ILE A 486 8.75 -14.69 3.99
CA ILE A 486 8.16 -14.23 5.25
C ILE A 486 8.99 -14.70 6.46
N ASN A 487 9.66 -15.86 6.35
CA ASN A 487 10.50 -16.41 7.42
C ASN A 487 11.85 -15.64 7.51
N PRO A 488 12.17 -15.01 8.66
CA PRO A 488 13.44 -14.29 8.85
C PRO A 488 14.70 -15.14 8.67
N GLU A 489 14.67 -16.42 9.07
CA GLU A 489 15.83 -17.32 8.95
C GLU A 489 16.11 -17.67 7.49
N GLU A 490 15.06 -17.96 6.72
CA GLU A 490 15.15 -18.27 5.29
C GLU A 490 15.64 -17.04 4.50
N ARG A 491 15.13 -15.86 4.87
CA ARG A 491 15.59 -14.59 4.30
C ARG A 491 17.08 -14.36 4.57
N LEU A 492 17.55 -14.56 5.81
CA LEU A 492 18.96 -14.44 6.16
C LEU A 492 19.83 -15.42 5.36
N ALA A 493 19.42 -16.68 5.26
CA ALA A 493 20.16 -17.71 4.51
C ALA A 493 20.33 -17.35 3.02
N VAL A 494 19.29 -16.79 2.39
CA VAL A 494 19.37 -16.32 1.00
C VAL A 494 20.31 -15.12 0.87
N TYR A 495 20.26 -14.16 1.80
CA TYR A 495 21.18 -13.02 1.81
C TYR A 495 22.64 -13.46 1.91
N GLU A 496 22.95 -14.36 2.85
CA GLU A 496 24.30 -14.87 3.02
C GLU A 496 24.80 -15.64 1.79
N ALA A 497 23.93 -16.39 1.10
CA ALA A 497 24.28 -17.09 -0.14
C ALA A 497 24.60 -16.10 -1.29
N VAL A 498 23.83 -15.02 -1.42
CA VAL A 498 24.13 -13.94 -2.38
C VAL A 498 25.47 -13.29 -2.03
N GLN A 499 25.71 -12.98 -0.76
CA GLN A 499 26.96 -12.37 -0.31
C GLN A 499 28.18 -13.26 -0.56
N ARG A 500 28.06 -14.58 -0.30
CA ARG A 500 29.10 -15.56 -0.66
C ARG A 500 29.37 -15.54 -2.15
N THR A 501 28.33 -15.56 -2.99
CA THR A 501 28.46 -15.51 -4.45
C THR A 501 29.26 -14.29 -4.92
N PHE A 502 28.89 -13.09 -4.48
CA PHE A 502 29.62 -11.86 -4.83
C PHE A 502 31.07 -11.88 -4.33
N SER A 503 31.30 -12.34 -3.09
CA SER A 503 32.63 -12.40 -2.49
C SER A 503 33.55 -13.36 -3.25
N VAL A 504 33.02 -14.51 -3.67
CA VAL A 504 33.75 -15.52 -4.43
C VAL A 504 34.13 -14.99 -5.81
N PHE A 505 33.20 -14.41 -6.58
CA PHE A 505 33.52 -13.86 -7.90
C PHE A 505 34.40 -12.62 -7.85
N SER A 506 34.26 -11.78 -6.82
CA SER A 506 35.19 -10.67 -6.57
C SER A 506 36.61 -11.17 -6.31
N SER A 507 36.77 -12.16 -5.43
CA SER A 507 38.07 -12.78 -5.13
C SER A 507 38.66 -13.49 -6.35
N PHE A 508 37.81 -14.18 -7.12
CA PHE A 508 38.21 -14.89 -8.33
C PHE A 508 38.78 -13.93 -9.37
N THR A 509 38.06 -12.84 -9.67
CA THR A 509 38.47 -11.84 -10.67
C THR A 509 39.71 -11.04 -10.23
N GLN A 510 39.95 -10.88 -8.93
CA GLN A 510 41.19 -10.29 -8.39
C GLN A 510 42.39 -11.24 -8.49
N ASN A 511 42.21 -12.51 -8.16
CA ASN A 511 43.27 -13.52 -8.21
C ASN A 511 43.62 -13.95 -9.64
N ASP A 512 42.66 -13.86 -10.55
CA ASP A 512 42.80 -14.29 -11.94
C ASP A 512 42.25 -13.23 -12.91
N SER A 513 42.95 -12.12 -13.00
CA SER A 513 42.58 -10.95 -13.81
C SER A 513 42.56 -11.20 -15.32
N HIS A 514 42.89 -12.40 -15.79
CA HIS A 514 42.81 -12.80 -17.21
C HIS A 514 41.65 -13.76 -17.50
N ASN A 515 40.88 -14.16 -16.48
CA ASN A 515 39.68 -14.97 -16.68
C ASN A 515 38.50 -14.08 -17.14
N GLU A 516 38.38 -13.92 -18.46
CA GLU A 516 37.34 -13.10 -19.08
C GLU A 516 35.92 -13.61 -18.76
N LEU A 517 35.73 -14.92 -18.56
CA LEU A 517 34.43 -15.48 -18.20
C LEU A 517 34.01 -15.06 -16.78
N ALA A 518 34.89 -15.21 -15.81
CA ALA A 518 34.63 -14.80 -14.42
C ALA A 518 34.37 -13.30 -14.32
N LYS A 519 35.09 -12.47 -15.10
CA LYS A 519 34.83 -11.03 -15.20
C LYS A 519 33.43 -10.73 -15.71
N LYS A 520 33.04 -11.32 -16.84
CA LYS A 520 31.71 -11.09 -17.43
C LYS A 520 30.58 -11.57 -16.52
N ILE A 521 30.75 -12.71 -15.83
CA ILE A 521 29.77 -13.17 -14.83
C ILE A 521 29.67 -12.16 -13.69
N PHE A 522 30.80 -11.66 -13.19
CA PHE A 522 30.79 -10.68 -12.11
C PHE A 522 30.22 -9.32 -12.54
N GLU A 523 30.52 -8.86 -13.75
CA GLU A 523 29.91 -7.68 -14.36
C GLU A 523 28.39 -7.84 -14.52
N GLN A 524 27.92 -9.01 -14.96
CA GLN A 524 26.49 -9.31 -15.05
C GLN A 524 25.83 -9.30 -13.66
N LEU A 525 26.43 -9.92 -12.64
CA LEU A 525 25.93 -9.90 -11.26
C LEU A 525 25.80 -8.46 -10.73
N LYS A 526 26.78 -7.59 -11.01
CA LYS A 526 26.74 -6.17 -10.63
C LYS A 526 25.66 -5.39 -11.38
N SER A 527 25.60 -5.56 -12.69
CA SER A 527 24.58 -4.94 -13.55
C SER A 527 23.18 -5.30 -13.09
N ASP A 528 22.94 -6.57 -12.77
CA ASP A 528 21.61 -7.03 -12.34
C ASP A 528 21.28 -6.56 -10.92
N LEU A 529 22.27 -6.46 -10.02
CA LEU A 529 22.10 -5.83 -8.70
C LEU A 529 21.70 -4.35 -8.84
N GLU A 530 22.39 -3.59 -9.69
CA GLU A 530 22.08 -2.18 -9.96
C GLU A 530 20.67 -2.02 -10.52
N ALA A 531 20.31 -2.81 -11.55
CA ALA A 531 18.98 -2.79 -12.16
C ALA A 531 17.90 -3.11 -11.12
N THR A 532 18.18 -4.07 -10.23
CA THR A 532 17.27 -4.52 -9.19
C THR A 532 17.05 -3.46 -8.11
N LEU A 533 18.12 -2.84 -7.60
CA LEU A 533 18.03 -1.73 -6.63
C LEU A 533 17.33 -0.52 -7.25
N THR A 534 17.64 -0.21 -8.51
CA THR A 534 17.01 0.87 -9.27
C THR A 534 15.51 0.62 -9.44
N MET A 535 15.11 -0.62 -9.76
CA MET A 535 13.70 -0.97 -9.89
C MET A 535 12.95 -0.82 -8.56
N LYS A 536 13.48 -1.34 -7.45
CA LYS A 536 12.85 -1.19 -6.12
C LYS A 536 12.76 0.29 -5.73
N ARG A 537 13.81 1.08 -6.00
CA ARG A 537 13.78 2.54 -5.81
C ARG A 537 12.66 3.17 -6.63
N ASN A 538 12.58 2.91 -7.94
CA ASN A 538 11.56 3.47 -8.81
C ASN A 538 10.13 3.09 -8.37
N THR A 539 9.92 1.87 -7.89
CA THR A 539 8.64 1.44 -7.31
C THR A 539 8.28 2.26 -6.08
N LEU A 540 9.21 2.40 -5.12
CA LEU A 540 8.99 3.20 -3.91
C LEU A 540 8.78 4.68 -4.24
N THR A 541 9.53 5.22 -5.20
CA THR A 541 9.35 6.59 -5.70
C THR A 541 7.97 6.75 -6.36
N GLY A 542 7.50 5.77 -7.12
CA GLY A 542 6.15 5.77 -7.71
C GLY A 542 5.05 5.79 -6.64
N GLN A 543 5.15 4.90 -5.64
CA GLN A 543 4.23 4.87 -4.49
C GLN A 543 4.25 6.19 -3.71
N TYR A 544 5.44 6.77 -3.51
CA TYR A 544 5.60 8.10 -2.93
C TYR A 544 4.87 9.16 -3.75
N TRP A 545 5.03 9.20 -5.08
CA TRP A 545 4.38 10.22 -5.93
C TRP A 545 2.87 10.10 -5.90
N GLU A 546 2.33 8.87 -5.92
CA GLU A 546 0.90 8.62 -5.79
C GLU A 546 0.37 9.15 -4.45
N LEU A 547 1.02 8.78 -3.34
CA LEU A 547 0.64 9.26 -2.01
C LEU A 547 0.81 10.79 -1.88
N ALA A 548 1.88 11.36 -2.43
CA ALA A 548 2.12 12.80 -2.43
C ALA A 548 1.04 13.56 -3.22
N ASN A 549 0.56 12.99 -4.32
CA ASN A 549 -0.56 13.54 -5.08
C ASN A 549 -1.86 13.47 -4.28
N LYS A 550 -2.14 12.34 -3.60
CA LYS A 550 -3.30 12.21 -2.69
C LYS A 550 -3.28 13.30 -1.59
N LEU A 551 -2.10 13.61 -1.04
CA LEU A 551 -1.94 14.56 0.07
C LEU A 551 -1.95 16.05 -0.33
N LYS A 552 -1.69 16.41 -1.59
CA LYS A 552 -1.57 17.82 -2.05
C LYS A 552 -2.89 18.52 -2.41
N GLU A 553 -4.00 17.77 -2.48
CA GLU A 553 -5.38 18.14 -2.90
C GLU A 553 -5.70 18.34 -4.40
N LYS A 554 -6.98 18.05 -4.71
CA LYS A 554 -7.86 18.29 -5.88
C LYS A 554 -7.75 17.41 -7.12
N GLN A 555 -6.86 16.43 -7.23
CA GLN A 555 -6.80 15.62 -8.46
C GLN A 555 -8.08 14.83 -8.71
N PHE A 556 -8.55 14.06 -7.73
CA PHE A 556 -9.71 13.19 -7.91
C PHE A 556 -11.01 13.92 -8.31
N LEU A 557 -11.42 14.98 -7.58
CA LEU A 557 -12.61 15.75 -7.96
C LEU A 557 -12.41 16.54 -9.26
N ASN A 558 -11.20 17.01 -9.57
CA ASN A 558 -10.91 17.62 -10.88
C ASN A 558 -10.95 16.60 -12.03
N GLU A 559 -10.52 15.37 -11.78
CA GLU A 559 -10.57 14.26 -12.73
C GLU A 559 -12.01 13.83 -12.98
N LEU A 560 -12.81 13.72 -11.91
CA LEU A 560 -14.25 13.50 -12.00
C LEU A 560 -14.95 14.66 -12.74
N ASP A 561 -14.67 15.91 -12.38
CA ASP A 561 -15.19 17.09 -13.08
C ASP A 561 -14.80 17.06 -14.56
N GLY A 562 -13.58 16.64 -14.90
CA GLY A 562 -13.11 16.49 -16.27
C GLY A 562 -13.80 15.35 -17.03
N LYS A 563 -14.06 14.21 -16.38
CA LYS A 563 -14.84 13.10 -16.96
C LYS A 563 -16.30 13.52 -17.18
N ILE A 564 -16.92 14.21 -16.23
CA ILE A 564 -18.28 14.76 -16.34
C ILE A 564 -18.36 15.85 -17.42
N GLN A 565 -17.33 16.70 -17.54
CA GLN A 565 -17.26 17.71 -18.60
C GLN A 565 -17.27 17.08 -20.00
N LYS A 566 -16.57 15.96 -20.21
CA LYS A 566 -16.64 15.23 -21.49
C LYS A 566 -18.05 14.71 -21.81
N ILE A 567 -18.84 14.34 -20.80
CA ILE A 567 -20.24 13.94 -20.99
C ILE A 567 -21.08 15.16 -21.38
N ILE A 568 -20.86 16.31 -20.72
CA ILE A 568 -21.51 17.58 -21.07
C ILE A 568 -21.20 17.95 -22.53
N ASP A 569 -19.93 17.91 -22.93
CA ASP A 569 -19.48 18.27 -24.27
C ASP A 569 -20.14 17.36 -25.34
N ASN A 570 -20.23 16.05 -25.09
CA ASN A 570 -20.90 15.09 -25.98
C ASN A 570 -22.43 15.33 -26.07
N LEU A 571 -23.08 15.69 -24.96
CA LEU A 571 -24.49 16.06 -24.96
C LEU A 571 -24.76 17.38 -25.71
N GLU A 572 -23.84 18.35 -25.63
CA GLU A 572 -23.92 19.62 -26.36
C GLU A 572 -23.68 19.44 -27.87
N GLU A 573 -22.71 18.62 -28.27
CA GLU A 573 -22.41 18.31 -29.67
C GLU A 573 -23.59 17.58 -30.34
N LYS A 574 -24.20 16.62 -29.63
CA LYS A 574 -25.31 15.81 -30.13
C LYS A 574 -26.70 16.35 -29.77
N ARG A 575 -26.79 17.64 -29.37
CA ARG A 575 -28.04 18.28 -28.92
C ARG A 575 -29.18 18.24 -29.96
N VAL A 576 -28.85 18.03 -31.23
CA VAL A 576 -29.78 17.91 -32.37
C VAL A 576 -30.33 16.48 -32.57
N GLU A 577 -29.71 15.47 -31.95
CA GLU A 577 -30.11 14.06 -32.01
C GLU A 577 -30.88 13.69 -30.73
N GLY A 578 -32.21 13.79 -30.75
CA GLY A 578 -33.08 13.38 -29.63
C GLY A 578 -33.97 14.48 -29.06
N ASN A 579 -34.50 14.26 -27.85
CA ASN A 579 -35.39 15.21 -27.17
C ASN A 579 -34.57 16.38 -26.58
N THR A 580 -34.57 17.52 -27.29
CA THR A 580 -33.77 18.70 -26.96
C THR A 580 -34.00 19.22 -25.54
N PHE A 581 -35.22 19.09 -25.01
CA PHE A 581 -35.56 19.53 -23.65
C PHE A 581 -34.92 18.64 -22.56
N GLU A 582 -34.90 17.33 -22.76
CA GLU A 582 -34.28 16.38 -21.82
C GLU A 582 -32.76 16.53 -21.78
N ASN A 583 -32.14 16.73 -22.95
CA ASN A 583 -30.71 16.98 -23.07
C ASN A 583 -30.31 18.29 -22.36
N GLU A 584 -31.09 19.36 -22.53
CA GLU A 584 -30.86 20.64 -21.84
C GLU A 584 -30.98 20.50 -20.32
N LEU A 585 -31.98 19.76 -19.84
CA LEU A 585 -32.17 19.50 -18.42
C LEU A 585 -30.98 18.72 -17.81
N LEU A 586 -30.49 17.69 -18.50
CA LEU A 586 -29.33 16.91 -18.05
C LEU A 586 -28.03 17.73 -18.09
N ILE A 587 -27.81 18.52 -19.15
CA ILE A 587 -26.66 19.44 -19.25
C ILE A 587 -26.67 20.46 -18.09
N GLU A 588 -27.83 21.07 -17.79
CA GLU A 588 -27.96 22.00 -16.67
C GLU A 588 -27.61 21.31 -15.35
N ARG A 589 -28.07 20.07 -15.16
CA ARG A 589 -27.80 19.28 -13.96
C ARG A 589 -26.32 18.96 -13.78
N LEU A 590 -25.65 18.51 -14.84
CA LEU A 590 -24.23 18.18 -14.80
C LEU A 590 -23.36 19.45 -14.65
N LYS A 591 -23.72 20.57 -15.29
CA LYS A 591 -23.04 21.86 -15.04
C LYS A 591 -23.21 22.33 -13.59
N ARG A 592 -24.39 22.11 -13.01
CA ARG A 592 -24.64 22.39 -11.59
C ARG A 592 -23.80 21.50 -10.69
N PHE A 593 -23.66 20.21 -11.02
CA PHE A 593 -22.75 19.30 -10.33
C PHE A 593 -21.32 19.84 -10.34
N THR A 594 -20.74 20.17 -11.50
CA THR A 594 -19.37 20.68 -11.61
C THR A 594 -19.18 22.00 -10.87
N SER A 595 -20.19 22.89 -10.89
CA SER A 595 -20.15 24.14 -10.14
C SER A 595 -20.17 23.92 -8.62
N LYS A 596 -21.05 23.04 -8.13
CA LYS A 596 -21.10 22.66 -6.71
C LYS A 596 -19.84 21.91 -6.27
N SER A 597 -19.28 21.04 -7.11
CA SER A 597 -18.01 20.35 -6.90
C SER A 597 -16.88 21.36 -6.70
N LYS A 598 -16.76 22.37 -7.57
CA LYS A 598 -15.78 23.46 -7.42
C LYS A 598 -15.98 24.26 -6.14
N GLN A 599 -17.22 24.63 -5.79
CA GLN A 599 -17.53 25.32 -4.54
C GLN A 599 -17.23 24.48 -3.30
N LEU A 600 -17.46 23.17 -3.37
CA LEU A 600 -17.11 22.24 -2.31
C LEU A 600 -15.59 22.19 -2.16
N GLN A 601 -14.85 22.08 -3.27
CA GLN A 601 -13.39 22.10 -3.31
C GLN A 601 -12.77 23.41 -2.81
N GLU A 602 -13.45 24.56 -2.86
CA GLU A 602 -12.99 25.82 -2.26
C GLU A 602 -13.02 25.80 -0.72
N LYS A 603 -13.76 24.86 -0.12
CA LYS A 603 -13.92 24.72 1.33
C LYS A 603 -12.99 23.66 1.95
N ASN A 604 -12.13 23.02 1.15
CA ASN A 604 -11.23 21.92 1.56
C ASN A 604 -12.00 20.80 2.30
N PRO A 605 -12.96 20.17 1.62
CA PRO A 605 -13.94 19.28 2.23
C PRO A 605 -13.25 18.00 2.74
N LEU A 606 -13.72 17.47 3.87
CA LEU A 606 -13.32 16.15 4.32
C LEU A 606 -13.97 15.07 3.46
N SER A 607 -13.37 13.88 3.40
CA SER A 607 -13.87 12.75 2.59
C SER A 607 -15.34 12.41 2.86
N TYR A 608 -15.84 12.57 4.10
CA TYR A 608 -17.26 12.36 4.39
C TYR A 608 -18.18 13.42 3.75
N GLU A 609 -17.74 14.68 3.64
CA GLU A 609 -18.48 15.77 3.00
C GLU A 609 -18.51 15.58 1.49
N VAL A 610 -17.40 15.11 0.91
CA VAL A 610 -17.32 14.69 -0.50
C VAL A 610 -18.26 13.52 -0.75
N LYS A 611 -18.26 12.50 0.12
CA LYS A 611 -19.18 11.36 0.01
C LYS A 611 -20.64 11.81 0.06
N GLN A 612 -21.00 12.64 1.04
CA GLN A 612 -22.37 13.15 1.15
C GLN A 612 -22.79 13.95 -0.09
N PHE A 613 -21.88 14.77 -0.64
CA PHE A 613 -22.12 15.49 -1.89
C PHE A 613 -22.33 14.52 -3.06
N LEU A 614 -21.46 13.52 -3.23
CA LEU A 614 -21.56 12.55 -4.32
C LEU A 614 -22.82 11.67 -4.20
N ASP A 615 -23.12 11.17 -3.00
CA ASP A 615 -24.33 10.39 -2.71
C ASP A 615 -25.61 11.22 -2.99
N GLN A 616 -25.60 12.50 -2.60
CA GLN A 616 -26.71 13.41 -2.88
C GLN A 616 -26.88 13.65 -4.38
N GLU A 617 -25.80 13.96 -5.10
CA GLU A 617 -25.88 14.20 -6.55
C GLU A 617 -26.22 12.92 -7.32
N PHE A 618 -25.70 11.76 -6.91
CA PHE A 618 -26.11 10.46 -7.45
C PHE A 618 -27.61 10.21 -7.25
N SER A 619 -28.12 10.44 -6.03
CA SER A 619 -29.55 10.26 -5.75
C SER A 619 -30.42 11.23 -6.54
N GLU A 620 -29.97 12.48 -6.69
CA GLU A 620 -30.71 13.49 -7.44
C GLU A 620 -30.66 13.23 -8.96
N LEU A 621 -29.56 12.70 -9.49
CA LEU A 621 -29.37 12.39 -10.91
C LEU A 621 -30.09 11.09 -11.31
N SER A 622 -30.05 10.05 -10.48
CA SER A 622 -30.70 8.75 -10.72
C SER A 622 -32.23 8.83 -10.74
N LYS A 623 -32.84 9.80 -10.03
CA LYS A 623 -34.29 10.04 -10.02
C LYS A 623 -34.82 10.73 -11.29
N LEU A 624 -33.93 11.21 -12.17
CA LEU A 624 -34.36 11.82 -13.43
C LEU A 624 -34.78 10.73 -14.42
N GLU A 625 -36.03 10.80 -14.84
CA GLU A 625 -36.60 9.96 -15.89
C GLU A 625 -36.51 10.67 -17.23
N PHE A 626 -35.89 10.00 -18.20
CA PHE A 626 -35.72 10.49 -19.57
C PHE A 626 -36.32 9.48 -20.55
N SER A 627 -36.79 9.94 -21.70
CA SER A 627 -37.32 9.10 -22.77
C SER A 627 -36.33 8.93 -23.93
N SER A 628 -35.37 9.84 -24.06
CA SER A 628 -34.33 9.78 -25.09
C SER A 628 -33.15 8.89 -24.68
N GLU A 629 -32.76 7.98 -25.59
CA GLU A 629 -31.66 7.03 -25.38
C GLU A 629 -30.33 7.73 -25.05
N LEU A 630 -30.04 8.87 -25.69
CA LEU A 630 -28.85 9.67 -25.43
C LEU A 630 -28.82 10.21 -23.99
N ALA A 631 -29.95 10.73 -23.48
CA ALA A 631 -30.04 11.26 -22.12
C ALA A 631 -30.01 10.14 -21.07
N ILE A 632 -30.65 8.99 -21.34
CA ILE A 632 -30.61 7.80 -20.47
C ILE A 632 -29.17 7.31 -20.31
N ASN A 633 -28.47 7.06 -21.43
CA ASN A 633 -27.10 6.55 -21.40
C ASN A 633 -26.13 7.55 -20.75
N SER A 634 -26.27 8.85 -21.04
CA SER A 634 -25.40 9.88 -20.47
C SER A 634 -25.64 10.07 -18.96
N ARG A 635 -26.89 9.94 -18.50
CA ARG A 635 -27.23 9.91 -17.07
C ARG A 635 -26.63 8.68 -16.40
N GLU A 636 -26.77 7.49 -16.99
CA GLU A 636 -26.22 6.24 -16.43
C GLU A 636 -24.69 6.27 -16.33
N TRP A 637 -24.02 6.76 -17.36
CA TRP A 637 -22.56 6.98 -17.33
C TRP A 637 -22.15 7.97 -16.26
N SER A 638 -22.90 9.07 -16.12
CA SER A 638 -22.64 10.06 -15.07
C SER A 638 -22.86 9.45 -13.66
N CYS A 639 -23.91 8.65 -13.47
CA CYS A 639 -24.16 7.92 -12.23
C CYS A 639 -23.03 6.92 -11.92
N LEU A 640 -22.56 6.16 -12.91
CA LEU A 640 -21.46 5.19 -12.74
C LEU A 640 -20.16 5.89 -12.37
N LEU A 641 -19.85 7.02 -13.01
CA LEU A 641 -18.67 7.83 -12.66
C LEU A 641 -18.77 8.42 -11.25
N ILE A 642 -19.96 8.84 -10.82
CA ILE A 642 -20.18 9.35 -9.45
C ILE A 642 -20.08 8.21 -8.43
N ASP A 643 -20.55 7.00 -8.76
CA ASP A 643 -20.46 5.81 -7.89
C ASP A 643 -19.01 5.30 -7.75
N GLU A 644 -18.27 5.20 -8.86
CA GLU A 644 -16.81 4.92 -8.85
C GLU A 644 -16.06 5.98 -8.02
N ALA A 645 -16.49 7.23 -8.13
CA ALA A 645 -15.97 8.33 -7.34
C ALA A 645 -16.28 8.19 -5.84
N VAL A 646 -17.44 7.67 -5.46
CA VAL A 646 -17.76 7.38 -4.04
C VAL A 646 -16.81 6.33 -3.48
N ASP A 647 -16.51 5.28 -4.26
CA ASP A 647 -15.58 4.22 -3.89
C ASP A 647 -14.13 4.73 -3.82
N GLU A 648 -13.70 5.50 -4.82
CA GLU A 648 -12.36 6.10 -4.84
C GLU A 648 -12.16 7.05 -3.65
N ASN A 649 -13.19 7.81 -3.27
CA ASN A 649 -13.20 8.68 -2.11
C ASN A 649 -13.00 7.92 -0.77
N LEU A 650 -13.28 6.61 -0.69
CA LEU A 650 -12.97 5.81 0.50
C LEU A 650 -11.46 5.71 0.76
N THR A 651 -10.64 5.74 -0.29
CA THR A 651 -9.16 5.74 -0.17
C THR A 651 -8.62 7.05 0.41
N TYR A 652 -9.41 8.12 0.35
CA TYR A 652 -9.11 9.43 0.94
C TYR A 652 -9.61 9.58 2.38
N LEU A 653 -10.18 8.53 2.97
CA LEU A 653 -10.50 8.53 4.39
C LEU A 653 -9.23 8.63 5.22
N LEU A 654 -9.26 9.44 6.27
CA LEU A 654 -8.10 9.68 7.13
C LEU A 654 -7.42 8.38 7.63
N PRO A 655 -8.14 7.33 8.07
CA PRO A 655 -7.50 6.05 8.41
C PRO A 655 -6.70 5.42 7.27
N HIS A 656 -7.22 5.42 6.04
CA HIS A 656 -6.53 4.84 4.88
C HIS A 656 -5.32 5.68 4.47
N ILE A 657 -5.46 7.01 4.38
CA ILE A 657 -4.34 7.91 4.10
C ILE A 657 -3.21 7.70 5.12
N ILE A 658 -3.55 7.66 6.41
CA ILE A 658 -2.55 7.46 7.46
C ILE A 658 -1.93 6.05 7.40
N GLN A 659 -2.69 5.01 7.08
CA GLN A 659 -2.14 3.67 6.84
C GLN A 659 -1.19 3.63 5.64
N GLU A 660 -1.53 4.28 4.53
CA GLU A 660 -0.64 4.42 3.36
C GLU A 660 0.64 5.20 3.71
N VAL A 661 0.54 6.25 4.52
CA VAL A 661 1.68 7.02 5.05
C VAL A 661 2.58 6.15 5.90
N ILE A 662 2.01 5.36 6.82
CA ILE A 662 2.76 4.43 7.67
C ILE A 662 3.46 3.39 6.79
N ALA A 663 2.73 2.75 5.88
CA ALA A 663 3.27 1.73 4.99
C ALA A 663 4.39 2.28 4.10
N SER A 664 4.16 3.43 3.44
CA SER A 664 5.13 4.08 2.57
C SER A 664 6.37 4.53 3.35
N SER A 665 6.20 5.16 4.51
CA SER A 665 7.31 5.61 5.35
C SER A 665 8.13 4.44 5.91
N ASN A 666 7.47 3.36 6.28
CA ASN A 666 8.13 2.15 6.80
C ASN A 666 8.87 1.40 5.69
N GLU A 667 8.30 1.25 4.50
CA GLU A 667 8.97 0.61 3.36
C GLU A 667 10.16 1.44 2.85
N LEU A 668 10.03 2.77 2.77
CA LEU A 668 11.14 3.68 2.47
C LEU A 668 12.26 3.54 3.50
N ASP A 669 11.94 3.55 4.79
CA ASP A 669 12.92 3.44 5.86
C ASP A 669 13.56 2.05 5.95
N LYS A 670 12.79 0.98 5.71
CA LYS A 670 13.26 -0.39 5.66
C LYS A 670 14.23 -0.60 4.51
N PHE A 671 13.90 -0.10 3.31
CA PHE A 671 14.80 -0.18 2.16
C PHE A 671 16.05 0.67 2.38
N ARG A 672 15.91 1.91 2.88
CA ARG A 672 17.04 2.78 3.24
C ARG A 672 17.98 2.12 4.26
N LYS A 673 17.45 1.50 5.32
CA LYS A 673 18.23 0.77 6.34
C LYS A 673 18.94 -0.47 5.77
N ALA A 674 18.38 -1.08 4.72
CA ALA A 674 18.96 -2.24 4.06
C ALA A 674 19.99 -1.88 2.98
N LEU A 675 20.04 -0.63 2.47
CA LEU A 675 21.01 -0.20 1.45
C LEU A 675 22.47 -0.49 1.85
N PRO A 676 22.92 -0.24 3.10
CA PRO A 676 24.26 -0.61 3.55
C PRO A 676 24.59 -2.10 3.38
N ASP A 677 23.60 -2.99 3.49
CA ASP A 677 23.80 -4.44 3.37
C ASP A 677 24.19 -4.83 1.93
N PHE A 678 23.77 -4.04 0.93
CA PHE A 678 24.12 -4.26 -0.49
C PHE A 678 25.48 -3.65 -0.85
N LYS A 679 25.99 -2.69 -0.07
CA LYS A 679 27.34 -2.11 -0.25
C LYS A 679 28.45 -3.15 -0.13
N VAL A 680 28.22 -4.21 0.64
CA VAL A 680 29.14 -5.35 0.77
C VAL A 680 29.21 -6.16 -0.53
N LEU A 681 28.16 -6.16 -1.35
CA LEU A 681 28.09 -6.88 -2.63
C LEU A 681 28.79 -6.09 -3.74
N ASP A 682 28.47 -4.80 -3.88
CA ASP A 682 29.10 -3.92 -4.86
C ASP A 682 29.22 -2.50 -4.31
N ASN A 683 30.44 -2.04 -4.01
CA ASN A 683 30.67 -0.70 -3.47
C ASN A 683 30.70 0.41 -4.53
N SER A 684 30.57 0.08 -5.82
CA SER A 684 30.66 1.05 -6.92
C SER A 684 29.40 1.89 -7.11
N LEU A 685 28.27 1.43 -6.58
CA LEU A 685 27.00 2.16 -6.61
C LEU A 685 26.98 3.32 -5.62
N ASN A 686 26.24 4.38 -5.98
CA ASN A 686 26.11 5.57 -5.14
C ASN A 686 25.03 5.40 -4.06
N TYR A 687 25.31 4.55 -3.06
CA TYR A 687 24.38 4.28 -1.94
C TYR A 687 24.06 5.53 -1.14
N GLU A 688 25.02 6.45 -1.00
CA GLU A 688 24.80 7.72 -0.29
C GLU A 688 23.73 8.55 -0.98
N GLN A 689 23.79 8.66 -2.31
CA GLN A 689 22.74 9.33 -3.09
C GLN A 689 21.38 8.62 -2.95
N PHE A 690 21.35 7.29 -2.94
CA PHE A 690 20.10 6.54 -2.76
C PHE A 690 19.51 6.74 -1.36
N GLU A 691 20.35 6.74 -0.32
CA GLU A 691 19.92 7.01 1.05
C GLU A 691 19.37 8.43 1.22
N ILE A 692 20.05 9.42 0.62
CA ILE A 692 19.60 10.82 0.60
C ILE A 692 18.23 10.93 -0.08
N GLU A 693 18.07 10.37 -1.28
CA GLU A 693 16.80 10.41 -2.02
C GLU A 693 15.64 9.78 -1.25
N LEU A 694 15.85 8.59 -0.65
CA LEU A 694 14.82 7.90 0.12
C LEU A 694 14.44 8.66 1.40
N GLU A 695 15.41 9.24 2.11
CA GLU A 695 15.14 10.09 3.27
C GLU A 695 14.45 11.40 2.87
N GLU A 696 14.79 11.99 1.73
CA GLU A 696 14.11 13.15 1.17
C GLU A 696 12.63 12.84 0.86
N TYR A 697 12.35 11.68 0.24
CA TYR A 697 10.96 11.24 0.00
C TYR A 697 10.19 11.02 1.30
N LYS A 698 10.78 10.31 2.27
CA LYS A 698 10.16 10.09 3.59
C LYS A 698 9.87 11.41 4.30
N ALA A 699 10.85 12.32 4.35
CA ALA A 699 10.70 13.64 4.95
C ALA A 699 9.59 14.45 4.25
N ARG A 700 9.46 14.31 2.92
CA ARG A 700 8.42 14.98 2.14
C ARG A 700 7.03 14.40 2.41
N VAL A 701 6.89 13.10 2.58
CA VAL A 701 5.62 12.49 3.02
C VAL A 701 5.21 13.03 4.38
N ILE A 702 6.12 13.03 5.36
CA ILE A 702 5.87 13.56 6.71
C ILE A 702 5.39 15.02 6.63
N TYR A 703 6.07 15.84 5.83
CA TYR A 703 5.71 17.23 5.60
C TYR A 703 4.31 17.39 4.99
N LEU A 704 4.02 16.63 3.92
CA LEU A 704 2.73 16.68 3.23
C LEU A 704 1.57 16.25 4.12
N VAL A 705 1.77 15.24 4.98
CA VAL A 705 0.76 14.83 5.96
C VAL A 705 0.56 15.91 7.02
N ALA A 706 1.63 16.54 7.50
CA ALA A 706 1.51 17.64 8.46
C ALA A 706 0.74 18.83 7.87
N GLN A 707 1.01 19.15 6.60
CA GLN A 707 0.30 20.18 5.83
C GLN A 707 -1.17 19.80 5.61
N TYR A 708 -1.46 18.54 5.27
CA TYR A 708 -2.82 18.02 5.12
C TYR A 708 -3.62 18.16 6.42
N ILE A 709 -3.05 17.75 7.57
CA ILE A 709 -3.65 17.90 8.90
C ILE A 709 -3.96 19.38 9.20
N HIS A 710 -3.02 20.28 8.88
CA HIS A 710 -3.21 21.71 9.08
C HIS A 710 -4.33 22.30 8.22
N ARG A 711 -4.30 22.03 6.90
CA ARG A 711 -5.26 22.58 5.93
C ARG A 711 -6.70 22.15 6.23
N HIS A 712 -6.89 20.89 6.60
CA HIS A 712 -8.20 20.33 6.92
C HIS A 712 -8.59 20.48 8.41
N LYS A 713 -7.78 21.18 9.21
CA LYS A 713 -8.02 21.42 10.66
C LYS A 713 -8.28 20.12 11.44
N ILE A 714 -7.56 19.05 11.12
CA ILE A 714 -7.79 17.73 11.70
C ILE A 714 -7.22 17.70 13.13
N PRO A 715 -8.01 17.32 14.15
CA PRO A 715 -7.51 17.21 15.52
C PRO A 715 -6.41 16.13 15.63
N LEU A 716 -5.24 16.51 16.15
CA LEU A 716 -4.10 15.60 16.33
C LEU A 716 -4.42 14.38 17.22
N GLN A 717 -5.37 14.51 18.15
CA GLN A 717 -5.84 13.39 18.97
C GLN A 717 -6.46 12.25 18.14
N ASN A 718 -7.15 12.58 17.04
CA ASN A 718 -7.76 11.60 16.15
C ASN A 718 -6.70 10.90 15.30
N VAL A 719 -5.69 11.64 14.86
CA VAL A 719 -4.56 11.11 14.10
C VAL A 719 -3.72 10.15 14.95
N LYS A 720 -3.43 10.53 16.21
CA LYS A 720 -2.64 9.72 17.15
C LYS A 720 -3.15 8.30 17.32
N LYS A 721 -4.47 8.11 17.39
CA LYS A 721 -5.11 6.81 17.57
C LYS A 721 -4.85 5.85 16.39
N ILE A 722 -4.63 6.38 15.19
CA ILE A 722 -4.47 5.57 13.97
C ILE A 722 -3.03 5.04 13.83
N PHE A 723 -2.03 5.80 14.29
CA PHE A 723 -0.62 5.38 14.23
C PHE A 723 -0.29 4.21 15.17
N GLY A 724 -1.04 4.05 16.26
CA GLY A 724 -0.77 3.04 17.29
C GLY A 724 0.57 3.26 18.01
N ASP A 725 0.92 2.35 18.92
CA ASP A 725 2.16 2.46 19.70
C ASP A 725 3.41 2.16 18.86
N GLU A 726 3.30 1.31 17.84
CA GLU A 726 4.42 0.87 16.99
C GLU A 726 4.98 1.98 16.07
N ASN A 727 4.17 2.99 15.71
CA ASN A 727 4.57 4.07 14.80
C ASN A 727 4.66 5.44 15.51
N GLN A 728 4.89 5.44 16.83
CA GLN A 728 4.88 6.65 17.64
C GLN A 728 5.95 7.67 17.23
N GLU A 729 7.14 7.24 16.81
CA GLU A 729 8.21 8.14 16.33
C GLU A 729 7.81 8.89 15.07
N LEU A 730 7.13 8.22 14.13
CA LEU A 730 6.62 8.83 12.90
C LEU A 730 5.51 9.83 13.23
N PHE A 731 4.59 9.46 14.13
CA PHE A 731 3.55 10.36 14.62
C PHE A 731 4.14 11.61 15.29
N GLN A 732 5.16 11.48 16.14
CA GLN A 732 5.79 12.62 16.83
C GLN A 732 6.42 13.63 15.85
N GLN A 733 6.98 13.15 14.73
CA GLN A 733 7.53 14.02 13.69
C GLN A 733 6.41 14.80 12.98
N ILE A 734 5.30 14.13 12.65
CA ILE A 734 4.12 14.76 12.05
C ILE A 734 3.48 15.75 13.03
N GLU A 735 3.30 15.35 14.29
CA GLU A 735 2.73 16.17 15.37
C GLU A 735 3.52 17.46 15.57
N GLY A 736 4.85 17.37 15.67
CA GLY A 736 5.71 18.55 15.83
C GLY A 736 5.61 19.53 14.66
N LEU A 737 5.60 19.01 13.43
CA LEU A 737 5.45 19.84 12.22
C LEU A 737 4.06 20.45 12.11
N SER A 738 2.99 19.70 12.38
CA SER A 738 1.61 20.20 12.38
C SER A 738 1.37 21.29 13.42
N ILE A 739 1.89 21.12 14.64
CA ILE A 739 1.84 22.16 15.67
C ILE A 739 2.61 23.39 15.21
N GLY A 740 3.80 23.20 14.63
CA GLY A 740 4.56 24.27 14.00
C GLY A 740 3.73 25.03 12.97
N MET A 741 3.00 24.33 12.09
CA MET A 741 2.12 24.93 11.08
C MET A 741 0.90 25.65 11.65
N GLY A 742 0.62 25.57 12.96
CA GLY A 742 -0.46 26.29 13.63
C GLY A 742 -1.66 25.42 14.02
N VAL A 743 -1.54 24.09 13.93
CA VAL A 743 -2.56 23.16 14.46
C VAL A 743 -2.59 23.26 15.99
N VAL A 744 -3.80 23.28 16.57
CA VAL A 744 -3.99 23.39 18.01
C VAL A 744 -3.31 22.23 18.74
N ASN A 745 -2.44 22.58 19.68
CA ASN A 745 -1.77 21.59 20.52
C ASN A 745 -2.81 20.88 21.40
N PRO A 746 -2.90 19.53 21.39
CA PRO A 746 -3.85 18.77 22.21
C PRO A 746 -3.81 19.10 23.72
N LEU A 747 -2.66 19.57 24.21
CA LEU A 747 -2.50 20.00 25.60
C LEU A 747 -3.31 21.28 25.91
N VAL A 748 -3.50 22.17 24.94
CA VAL A 748 -4.30 23.40 25.10
C VAL A 748 -5.77 23.04 25.35
N LEU A 749 -6.34 22.19 24.51
CA LEU A 749 -7.73 21.71 24.65
C LEU A 749 -7.95 21.02 26.01
N THR A 750 -6.99 20.20 26.44
CA THR A 750 -7.03 19.53 27.75
C THR A 750 -7.01 20.52 28.92
N ILE A 751 -6.28 21.63 28.78
CA ILE A 751 -6.22 22.70 29.78
C ILE A 751 -7.53 23.50 29.81
N GLU A 752 -8.12 23.80 28.65
CA GLU A 752 -9.41 24.49 28.53
C GLU A 752 -10.57 23.70 29.15
N GLU A 753 -10.64 22.39 28.88
CA GLU A 753 -11.65 21.50 29.49
C GLU A 753 -11.52 21.47 31.02
N LYS A 754 -10.29 21.37 31.54
CA LYS A 754 -10.04 21.42 32.98
C LYS A 754 -10.41 22.78 33.58
N LEU A 755 -10.13 23.88 32.86
CA LEU A 755 -10.52 25.23 33.28
C LEU A 755 -12.04 25.37 33.38
N HIS A 756 -12.79 24.86 32.40
CA HIS A 756 -14.25 24.89 32.41
C HIS A 756 -14.83 24.15 33.63
N VAL A 757 -14.37 22.92 33.89
CA VAL A 757 -14.83 22.12 35.04
C VAL A 757 -14.51 22.82 36.37
N ILE A 758 -13.31 23.39 36.50
CA ILE A 758 -12.91 24.12 37.72
C ILE A 758 -13.74 25.40 37.91
N GLN A 759 -14.09 26.11 36.83
CA GLN A 759 -14.95 27.30 36.89
C GLN A 759 -16.38 26.95 37.33
N GLU A 760 -16.94 25.85 36.82
CA GLU A 760 -18.27 25.36 37.21
C GLU A 760 -18.33 24.96 38.69
N LEU A 761 -17.30 24.24 39.17
CA LEU A 761 -17.16 23.90 40.59
C LEU A 761 -17.03 25.16 41.47
N SER A 762 -16.22 26.14 41.05
CA SER A 762 -16.08 27.40 41.79
C SER A 762 -17.40 28.19 41.85
N SER A 763 -18.18 28.20 40.77
CA SER A 763 -19.49 28.87 40.75
C SER A 763 -20.49 28.18 41.66
N THR A 764 -20.52 26.85 41.65
CA THR A 764 -21.39 26.03 42.51
C THR A 764 -21.07 26.25 43.99
N ASN A 765 -19.79 26.25 44.36
CA ASN A 765 -19.36 26.50 45.73
C ASN A 765 -19.70 27.92 46.20
N GLU A 766 -19.60 28.93 45.32
CA GLU A 766 -20.01 30.30 45.61
C GLU A 766 -21.52 30.44 45.82
N GLN A 767 -22.33 29.73 45.02
CA GLN A 767 -23.78 29.66 45.22
C GLN A 767 -24.14 29.00 46.57
N GLN A 768 -23.47 27.91 46.93
CA GLN A 768 -23.70 27.23 48.20
C GLN A 768 -23.28 28.09 49.39
N ALA A 769 -22.13 28.77 49.32
CA ALA A 769 -21.70 29.72 50.35
C ALA A 769 -22.72 30.86 50.56
N ASN A 770 -23.23 31.43 49.46
CA ASN A 770 -24.26 32.48 49.52
C ASN A 770 -25.58 31.96 50.14
N GLN A 771 -26.00 30.74 49.82
CA GLN A 771 -27.19 30.13 50.44
C GLN A 771 -26.98 29.90 51.94
N ILE A 772 -25.81 29.43 52.37
CA ILE A 772 -25.48 29.24 53.79
C ILE A 772 -25.48 30.58 54.53
N ALA A 773 -24.92 31.63 53.93
CA ALA A 773 -24.91 32.98 54.51
C ALA A 773 -26.32 33.55 54.70
N LEU A 774 -27.21 33.38 53.71
CA LEU A 774 -28.60 33.81 53.79
C LEU A 774 -29.37 33.06 54.89
N LEU A 775 -29.18 31.74 54.98
CA LEU A 775 -29.79 30.92 56.04
C LEU A 775 -29.31 31.32 57.44
N ALA A 776 -28.03 31.63 57.59
CA ALA A 776 -27.48 32.12 58.85
C ALA A 776 -28.09 33.48 59.25
N GLN A 777 -28.26 34.39 58.29
CA GLN A 777 -28.87 35.71 58.51
C GLN A 777 -30.34 35.61 58.90
N ASP A 778 -31.14 34.79 58.20
CA ASP A 778 -32.56 34.60 58.51
C ASP A 778 -32.75 34.05 59.93
N ARG A 779 -31.91 33.08 60.35
CA ARG A 779 -31.95 32.56 61.72
C ARG A 779 -31.53 33.58 62.77
N GLN A 780 -30.55 34.43 62.48
CA GLN A 780 -30.18 35.52 63.40
C GLN A 780 -31.34 36.50 63.59
N GLN A 781 -32.06 36.85 62.52
CA GLN A 781 -33.24 37.71 62.61
C GLN A 781 -34.38 37.07 63.41
N GLN A 782 -34.58 35.75 63.27
CA GLN A 782 -35.54 35.01 64.08
C GLN A 782 -35.18 35.04 65.57
N ALA A 783 -33.91 34.84 65.93
CA ALA A 783 -33.44 34.93 67.32
C ALA A 783 -33.65 36.33 67.93
N GLU A 784 -33.40 37.40 67.15
CA GLU A 784 -33.66 38.77 67.60
C GLU A 784 -35.15 39.07 67.83
N LEU A 785 -36.03 38.49 67.02
CA LEU A 785 -37.48 38.65 67.17
C LEU A 785 -38.00 37.96 68.44
N ILE A 786 -37.48 36.77 68.76
CA ILE A 786 -37.84 36.03 69.99
C ILE A 786 -37.46 36.83 71.24
N ASN A 787 -36.24 37.37 71.30
CA ASN A 787 -35.80 38.23 72.43
C ASN A 787 -36.71 39.45 72.63
N LYS A 788 -37.20 40.06 71.54
CA LYS A 788 -38.14 41.19 71.64
C LYS A 788 -39.51 40.78 72.18
N LEU A 789 -39.95 39.55 71.92
CA LEU A 789 -41.21 39.03 72.46
C LEU A 789 -41.10 38.73 73.96
N GLU A 790 -39.97 38.17 74.41
CA GLU A 790 -39.71 37.93 75.84
C GLU A 790 -39.79 39.23 76.66
N LEU A 791 -39.14 40.32 76.19
CA LEU A 791 -39.19 41.63 76.87
C LEU A 791 -40.61 42.20 76.99
N LYS A 792 -41.46 42.03 75.97
CA LYS A 792 -42.85 42.52 76.02
C LYS A 792 -43.71 41.79 77.04
N VAL A 793 -43.46 40.50 77.28
CA VAL A 793 -44.19 39.71 78.28
C VAL A 793 -43.81 40.18 79.69
N GLU A 794 -42.54 40.51 79.92
CA GLU A 794 -42.06 41.04 81.21
C GLU A 794 -42.68 42.41 81.55
N ASP A 795 -42.82 43.29 80.56
CA ASP A 795 -43.51 44.58 80.72
C ASP A 795 -45.00 44.40 81.11
N GLN A 796 -45.69 43.43 80.50
CA GLN A 796 -47.08 43.12 80.81
C GLN A 796 -47.24 42.53 82.22
N ALA A 797 -46.32 41.65 82.65
CA ALA A 797 -46.31 41.10 84.01
C ALA A 797 -46.15 42.22 85.07
N THR A 798 -45.33 43.22 84.77
CA THR A 798 -45.10 44.38 85.64
C THR A 798 -46.36 45.26 85.77
N LEU A 799 -47.11 45.44 84.68
CA LEU A 799 -48.37 46.20 84.67
C LEU A 799 -49.48 45.52 85.50
N ILE A 800 -49.59 44.19 85.42
CA ILE A 800 -50.56 43.40 86.20
C ILE A 800 -50.28 43.54 87.71
N SER A 801 -49.00 43.50 88.12
CA SER A 801 -48.63 43.67 89.52
C SER A 801 -49.02 45.06 90.07
N LYS A 802 -48.96 46.12 89.25
CA LYS A 802 -49.42 47.46 89.64
C LYS A 802 -50.93 47.54 89.80
N LEU A 803 -51.70 46.88 88.93
CA LEU A 803 -53.16 46.87 89.01
C LEU A 803 -53.68 46.14 90.27
N GLN A 804 -52.98 45.10 90.73
CA GLN A 804 -53.32 44.41 91.99
C GLN A 804 -53.13 45.29 93.23
N LEU A 805 -52.09 46.14 93.25
CA LEU A 805 -51.82 47.11 94.34
C LEU A 805 -52.92 48.19 94.44
N ASP A 806 -53.44 48.67 93.32
CA ASP A 806 -54.53 49.66 93.30
C ASP A 806 -55.87 49.10 93.78
N ALA A 807 -56.11 47.80 93.61
CA ALA A 807 -57.29 47.13 94.15
C ALA A 807 -57.25 47.06 95.68
N HIS A 808 -56.09 46.76 96.27
CA HIS A 808 -55.90 46.71 97.72
C HIS A 808 -56.15 48.07 98.40
N ASN A 809 -55.66 49.15 97.81
CA ASN A 809 -55.85 50.52 98.32
C ASN A 809 -57.32 50.97 98.30
N ARG A 810 -58.15 50.42 97.39
CA ARG A 810 -59.58 50.73 97.32
C ARG A 810 -60.42 49.99 98.38
N ASP A 811 -60.01 48.79 98.80
CA ASP A 811 -60.66 48.06 99.90
C ASP A 811 -60.41 48.70 101.27
N GLU A 812 -59.24 49.32 101.50
CA GLU A 812 -58.98 50.11 102.72
C GLU A 812 -59.91 51.32 102.83
N LEU A 813 -60.24 51.99 101.71
CA LEU A 813 -61.11 53.17 101.70
C LEU A 813 -62.57 52.81 102.05
N ILE A 814 -63.05 51.64 101.63
CA ILE A 814 -64.39 51.12 101.95
C ILE A 814 -64.49 50.72 103.43
N THR A 815 -63.40 50.20 104.01
CA THR A 815 -63.35 49.85 105.44
C THR A 815 -63.39 51.09 106.34
N LYS A 816 -62.85 52.22 105.86
CA LYS A 816 -62.84 53.51 106.57
C LYS A 816 -64.19 54.25 106.54
N LEU A 817 -65.02 54.02 105.51
CA LEU A 817 -66.37 54.60 105.39
C LEU A 817 -67.43 53.89 106.27
N ASN A 818 -67.18 52.64 106.71
CA ASN A 818 -68.12 51.87 107.54
C ASN A 818 -68.05 52.15 109.06
N LEU A 819 -67.12 53.01 109.53
CA LEU A 819 -66.86 53.25 110.96
C LEU A 819 -67.53 54.51 111.55
N ASP A 820 -68.22 55.35 110.76
CA ASP A 820 -68.74 56.65 111.21
C ASP A 820 -70.27 56.70 111.49
N ILE A 821 -71.00 55.60 111.27
CA ILE A 821 -72.45 55.50 111.55
C ILE A 821 -72.75 55.09 113.01
N GLY A 822 -71.77 54.54 113.73
CA GLY A 822 -71.92 54.07 115.12
C GLY A 822 -72.09 55.17 116.18
N THR A 823 -71.69 56.41 115.87
CA THR A 823 -71.71 57.52 116.84
C THR A 823 -73.03 58.31 116.81
N GLN A 824 -73.84 58.19 115.75
CA GLN A 824 -75.17 58.83 115.64
C GLN A 824 -76.32 57.99 116.22
N ALA A 825 -76.10 56.69 116.51
CA ALA A 825 -77.11 55.78 117.07
C ALA A 825 -77.26 55.84 118.61
N LYS A 826 -76.47 56.66 119.32
CA LYS A 826 -76.51 56.77 120.80
C LYS A 826 -77.37 57.91 121.35
N LEU A 827 -77.87 58.86 120.55
CA LEU A 827 -78.71 59.96 121.06
C LEU A 827 -80.23 59.80 120.82
N ILE A 828 -80.68 58.86 119.97
CA ILE A 828 -82.12 58.57 119.74
C ILE A 828 -82.51 57.22 120.36
N LYS A 829 -82.09 57.01 121.61
CA LYS A 829 -82.56 55.90 122.46
C LYS A 829 -82.87 56.39 123.87
N ALA A 830 -83.66 57.46 123.96
CA ALA A 830 -84.28 57.91 125.21
C ALA A 830 -85.64 58.59 124.95
N LEU A 831 -86.65 57.78 124.59
CA LEU A 831 -88.03 58.02 125.00
C LEU A 831 -88.68 56.66 125.29
N LYS A 832 -89.07 56.44 126.55
CA LYS A 832 -89.89 55.31 126.99
C LYS A 832 -91.07 55.91 127.78
N LEU A 833 -92.27 55.71 127.22
CA LEU A 833 -93.50 55.21 127.87
C LEU A 833 -93.28 54.80 129.35
N THR A 834 -94.17 54.98 130.34
CA THR A 834 -95.65 54.89 130.42
C THR A 834 -95.98 54.79 131.94
N ILE A 835 -97.19 54.66 132.48
CA ILE A 835 -98.56 54.28 132.06
C ILE A 835 -99.47 54.79 133.21
N GLU A 836 -100.79 54.68 133.04
CA GLU A 836 -101.77 54.73 134.15
C GLU A 836 -101.99 56.09 134.79
N GLU A 837 -102.75 56.92 134.10
CA GLU A 837 -104.01 57.47 134.64
C GLU A 837 -104.85 57.92 133.43
N GLN A 838 -105.50 56.94 132.78
CA GLN A 838 -106.95 56.74 132.88
C GLN A 838 -107.73 57.75 132.03
N VAL A 839 -108.01 57.47 130.76
CA VAL A 839 -109.14 56.63 130.29
C VAL A 839 -110.54 57.23 130.54
N GLU A 840 -110.72 58.32 131.29
CA GLU A 840 -112.05 58.87 131.64
C GLU A 840 -112.40 60.24 131.03
N LEU A 841 -111.78 60.64 129.92
CA LEU A 841 -112.34 61.73 129.07
C LEU A 841 -112.49 61.30 127.60
N ILE A 842 -112.84 60.02 127.45
CA ILE A 842 -113.86 59.61 126.47
C ILE A 842 -115.10 60.50 126.69
N LYS A 843 -115.68 60.99 125.58
CA LYS A 843 -116.93 61.78 125.47
C LYS A 843 -116.78 63.30 125.65
N GLY A 844 -116.42 63.95 124.56
CA GLY A 844 -116.55 65.40 124.45
C GLY A 844 -116.05 65.87 123.09
N LEU A 845 -116.42 65.18 122.01
CA LEU A 845 -117.37 65.76 121.07
C LEU A 845 -117.07 67.22 120.70
N ARG A 846 -116.61 67.32 119.45
CA ARG A 846 -116.99 68.34 118.46
C ARG A 846 -116.42 69.75 118.62
N LEU A 847 -115.87 70.17 117.48
CA LEU A 847 -115.36 71.50 117.10
C LEU A 847 -113.93 71.76 117.61
N LYS A 848 -112.94 72.09 116.78
CA LYS A 848 -112.94 72.48 115.37
C LYS A 848 -111.63 72.03 114.72
N VAL A 849 -111.82 71.28 113.64
CA VAL A 849 -110.97 71.16 112.46
C VAL A 849 -110.51 72.54 111.99
N GLY A 850 -109.24 72.64 111.57
CA GLY A 850 -108.77 73.81 110.83
C GLY A 850 -107.29 73.84 110.45
N ALA A 851 -106.37 73.24 111.23
CA ALA A 851 -104.94 73.54 111.00
C ALA A 851 -103.90 72.42 111.25
N LYS A 852 -104.23 71.12 111.19
CA LYS A 852 -103.22 70.05 111.39
C LYS A 852 -103.36 68.80 110.48
N ALA A 853 -103.59 68.99 109.18
CA ALA A 853 -103.52 67.91 108.18
C ALA A 853 -102.29 67.97 107.26
N GLU A 854 -101.53 69.07 107.22
CA GLU A 854 -100.35 69.19 106.34
C GLU A 854 -99.06 68.55 106.88
N MET A 855 -98.96 68.26 108.18
CA MET A 855 -97.68 67.87 108.78
C MET A 855 -97.41 66.36 108.79
N ILE A 856 -98.42 65.51 108.53
CA ILE A 856 -98.26 64.04 108.55
C ILE A 856 -97.79 63.47 107.20
N ASN A 857 -98.14 64.09 106.06
CA ASN A 857 -97.69 63.62 104.74
C ASN A 857 -96.18 63.79 104.46
N LYS A 858 -95.46 64.55 105.30
CA LYS A 858 -94.03 64.81 105.08
C LYS A 858 -93.07 63.82 105.74
N LEU A 859 -93.55 62.90 106.58
CA LEU A 859 -92.67 61.94 107.28
C LEU A 859 -92.67 60.53 106.67
N GLU A 860 -93.65 60.17 105.84
CA GLU A 860 -93.75 58.82 105.26
C GLU A 860 -92.91 58.63 103.98
N LEU A 861 -92.42 59.72 103.37
CA LEU A 861 -91.66 59.70 102.11
C LEU A 861 -90.14 59.44 102.28
N GLY A 862 -89.58 59.51 103.50
CA GLY A 862 -88.12 59.41 103.71
C GLY A 862 -87.56 58.00 103.90
N MET A 863 -88.34 57.05 104.42
CA MET A 863 -87.81 55.71 104.76
C MET A 863 -87.75 54.75 103.56
N THR A 864 -88.62 54.93 102.56
CA THR A 864 -88.71 54.01 101.42
C THR A 864 -87.53 54.14 100.45
N GLN A 865 -86.89 55.31 100.38
CA GLN A 865 -85.74 55.55 99.49
C GLN A 865 -84.40 54.98 100.02
N GLN A 866 -84.27 54.71 101.32
CA GLN A 866 -83.02 54.17 101.88
C GLN A 866 -82.91 52.63 101.75
N ALA A 867 -84.02 51.91 101.59
CA ALA A 867 -84.02 50.45 101.46
C ALA A 867 -83.59 49.96 100.05
N GLU A 868 -83.84 50.73 98.99
CA GLU A 868 -83.45 50.37 97.62
C GLU A 868 -81.93 50.49 97.36
N LEU A 869 -81.24 51.42 98.02
CA LEU A 869 -79.81 51.67 97.78
C LEU A 869 -78.90 50.56 98.33
N ILE A 870 -79.31 49.87 99.39
CA ILE A 870 -78.52 48.77 99.99
C ILE A 870 -78.54 47.51 99.09
N LYS A 871 -79.60 47.29 98.32
CA LYS A 871 -79.72 46.11 97.45
C LYS A 871 -78.80 46.19 96.22
N SER A 872 -78.52 47.37 95.68
CA SER A 872 -77.68 47.53 94.47
C SER A 872 -76.18 47.36 94.75
N LEU A 873 -75.70 47.70 95.95
CA LEU A 873 -74.28 47.57 96.30
C LEU A 873 -73.82 46.12 96.48
N THR A 874 -74.74 45.21 96.81
CA THR A 874 -74.39 43.81 97.11
C THR A 874 -74.14 42.98 95.83
N SER A 875 -74.84 43.26 94.71
CA SER A 875 -74.65 42.49 93.47
C SER A 875 -73.34 42.83 92.72
N GLY A 876 -72.76 44.02 92.91
CA GLY A 876 -71.54 44.44 92.22
C GLY A 876 -70.23 43.80 92.71
N LYS A 877 -70.22 43.18 93.90
CA LYS A 877 -69.01 42.49 94.43
C LYS A 877 -68.80 41.12 93.80
N GLU A 878 -69.88 40.42 93.46
CA GLU A 878 -69.84 39.02 93.04
C GLU A 878 -69.35 38.85 91.58
N GLU A 879 -69.61 39.83 90.72
CA GLU A 879 -69.07 39.85 89.34
C GLU A 879 -67.56 40.13 89.27
N LYS A 880 -67.03 40.97 90.16
CA LYS A 880 -65.60 41.32 90.14
C LYS A 880 -64.69 40.18 90.60
N ALA A 881 -65.15 39.32 91.50
CA ALA A 881 -64.38 38.17 91.98
C ALA A 881 -64.14 37.12 90.86
N LYS A 882 -65.10 36.96 89.94
CA LYS A 882 -64.98 36.02 88.80
C LYS A 882 -63.92 36.45 87.78
N LEU A 883 -63.71 37.76 87.59
CA LEU A 883 -62.74 38.28 86.64
C LEU A 883 -61.29 38.04 87.07
N ILE A 884 -61.01 38.04 88.38
CA ILE A 884 -59.66 37.84 88.94
C ILE A 884 -59.15 36.41 88.71
N VAL A 885 -60.05 35.40 88.80
CA VAL A 885 -59.68 33.99 88.58
C VAL A 885 -59.28 33.76 87.12
N LEU A 886 -60.06 34.29 86.17
CA LEU A 886 -59.77 34.16 84.73
C LEU A 886 -58.42 34.76 84.32
N LEU A 887 -58.03 35.89 84.92
CA LEU A 887 -56.74 36.52 84.63
C LEU A 887 -55.55 35.74 85.21
N THR A 888 -55.78 34.96 86.27
CA THR A 888 -54.72 34.14 86.88
C THR A 888 -54.40 32.91 86.03
N ASP A 889 -55.42 32.23 85.51
CA ASP A 889 -55.25 31.07 84.62
C ASP A 889 -54.54 31.42 83.30
N GLU A 890 -54.79 32.62 82.75
CA GLU A 890 -54.14 33.08 81.52
C GLU A 890 -52.65 33.37 81.72
N LYS A 891 -52.27 33.88 82.90
CA LYS A 891 -50.85 34.11 83.25
C LYS A 891 -50.06 32.81 83.27
N ASP A 892 -50.61 31.76 83.86
CA ASP A 892 -49.91 30.48 84.00
C ASP A 892 -49.70 29.80 82.63
N ARG A 893 -50.65 29.96 81.70
CA ARG A 893 -50.47 29.52 80.30
C ARG A 893 -49.34 30.27 79.59
N GLN A 894 -49.22 31.58 79.79
CA GLN A 894 -48.17 32.37 79.16
C GLN A 894 -46.76 31.97 79.65
N ILE A 895 -46.60 31.66 80.94
CA ILE A 895 -45.31 31.20 81.51
C ILE A 895 -44.85 29.88 80.87
N GLN A 896 -45.77 28.94 80.63
CA GLN A 896 -45.42 27.67 79.98
C GLN A 896 -44.93 27.85 78.53
N LEU A 897 -45.50 28.82 77.80
CA LEU A 897 -45.10 29.11 76.42
C LEU A 897 -43.69 29.72 76.34
N VAL A 898 -43.33 30.60 77.29
CA VAL A 898 -41.98 31.21 77.34
C VAL A 898 -40.90 30.15 77.53
N ASN A 899 -41.07 29.23 78.49
CA ASN A 899 -40.08 28.19 78.75
C ASN A 899 -39.83 27.25 77.55
N ALA A 900 -40.86 26.96 76.76
CA ALA A 900 -40.72 26.16 75.55
C ALA A 900 -39.86 26.89 74.49
N LEU A 901 -40.11 28.19 74.29
CA LEU A 901 -39.38 29.04 73.34
C LEU A 901 -37.89 29.16 73.69
N THR A 902 -37.55 29.28 74.98
CA THR A 902 -36.16 29.39 75.43
C THR A 902 -35.34 28.14 75.10
N SER A 903 -35.90 26.93 75.24
CA SER A 903 -35.18 25.68 74.91
C SER A 903 -34.88 25.53 73.42
N THR A 904 -35.77 26.02 72.54
CA THR A 904 -35.58 25.96 71.09
C THR A 904 -34.48 26.92 70.62
N ASN A 905 -34.25 28.02 71.33
CA ASN A 905 -33.22 29.00 71.00
C ASN A 905 -31.79 28.45 71.16
N GLU A 906 -31.53 27.64 72.19
CA GLU A 906 -30.21 27.04 72.42
C GLU A 906 -29.81 26.04 71.31
N GLU A 907 -30.76 25.28 70.78
CA GLU A 907 -30.54 24.38 69.65
C GLU A 907 -30.27 25.15 68.35
N GLN A 908 -30.98 26.27 68.14
CA GLN A 908 -30.74 27.14 66.99
C GLN A 908 -29.35 27.78 67.02
N GLN A 909 -28.85 28.18 68.20
CA GLN A 909 -27.53 28.79 68.36
C GLN A 909 -26.39 27.83 67.96
N LYS A 910 -26.51 26.53 68.26
CA LYS A 910 -25.51 25.51 67.89
C LYS A 910 -25.42 25.33 66.38
N LEU A 911 -26.56 25.30 65.68
CA LEU A 911 -26.57 25.11 64.22
C LEU A 911 -25.95 26.31 63.49
N ILE A 912 -26.10 27.53 64.01
CA ILE A 912 -25.44 28.73 63.45
C ILE A 912 -23.91 28.59 63.47
N VAL A 913 -23.35 28.02 64.53
CA VAL A 913 -21.90 27.80 64.66
C VAL A 913 -21.40 26.76 63.64
N GLU A 914 -22.14 25.67 63.45
CA GLU A 914 -21.80 24.63 62.47
C GLU A 914 -21.88 25.14 61.03
N LEU A 915 -22.94 25.89 60.68
CA LEU A 915 -23.07 26.54 59.37
C LEU A 915 -21.95 27.55 59.12
N SER A 916 -21.56 28.33 60.14
CA SER A 916 -20.45 29.27 60.04
C SER A 916 -19.12 28.57 59.74
N ARG A 917 -18.87 27.41 60.38
CA ARG A 917 -17.67 26.60 60.15
C ARG A 917 -17.65 25.99 58.75
N ALA A 918 -18.79 25.50 58.27
CA ALA A 918 -18.92 24.98 56.90
C ALA A 918 -18.66 26.06 55.85
N ASN A 919 -19.15 27.29 56.09
CA ASN A 919 -18.91 28.42 55.20
C ASN A 919 -17.42 28.78 55.10
N THR A 920 -16.68 28.77 56.21
CA THR A 920 -15.23 29.04 56.20
C THR A 920 -14.44 28.01 55.38
N LEU A 921 -14.80 26.72 55.45
CA LEU A 921 -14.15 25.67 54.66
C LEU A 921 -14.42 25.83 53.16
N LEU A 922 -15.66 26.15 52.79
CA LEU A 922 -16.02 26.44 51.39
C LEU A 922 -15.28 27.67 50.83
N GLU A 923 -15.08 28.71 51.65
CA GLU A 923 -14.28 29.89 51.27
C GLU A 923 -12.79 29.58 51.08
N GLU A 924 -12.23 28.63 51.82
CA GLU A 924 -10.85 28.16 51.65
C GLU A 924 -10.69 27.33 50.36
N GLU A 925 -11.62 26.41 50.10
CA GLU A 925 -11.64 25.62 48.86
C GLU A 925 -11.79 26.51 47.62
N ASN A 926 -12.67 27.51 47.67
CA ASN A 926 -12.82 28.51 46.60
C ASN A 926 -11.54 29.33 46.36
N ARG A 927 -10.77 29.64 47.41
CA ARG A 927 -9.46 30.30 47.25
C ARG A 927 -8.46 29.41 46.53
N ASN A 928 -8.42 28.11 46.84
CA ASN A 928 -7.55 27.15 46.16
C ASN A 928 -7.94 26.95 44.68
N LEU A 929 -9.23 26.82 44.38
CA LEU A 929 -9.72 26.71 43.00
C LEU A 929 -9.35 27.96 42.18
N ARG A 930 -9.49 29.17 42.75
CA ARG A 930 -9.06 30.42 42.11
C ARG A 930 -7.55 30.44 41.81
N GLY A 931 -6.72 29.92 42.72
CA GLY A 931 -5.27 29.76 42.49
C GLY A 931 -4.95 28.85 41.30
N ASN A 932 -5.65 27.72 41.19
CA ASN A 932 -5.50 26.79 40.07
C ASN A 932 -5.94 27.40 38.73
N ILE A 933 -7.03 28.17 38.71
CA ILE A 933 -7.49 28.90 37.52
C ILE A 933 -6.42 29.87 37.03
N VAL A 934 -5.77 30.62 37.94
CA VAL A 934 -4.70 31.57 37.57
C VAL A 934 -3.50 30.83 36.96
N HIS A 935 -3.08 29.72 37.57
CA HIS A 935 -1.95 28.93 37.09
C HIS A 935 -2.20 28.33 35.70
N LEU A 936 -3.38 27.71 35.49
CA LEU A 936 -3.76 27.12 34.21
C LEU A 936 -3.94 28.17 33.11
N ASN A 937 -4.53 29.33 33.42
CA ASN A 937 -4.61 30.45 32.47
C ASN A 937 -3.23 31.00 32.07
N GLN A 938 -2.26 30.96 32.98
CA GLN A 938 -0.89 31.37 32.65
C GLN A 938 -0.20 30.35 31.73
N GLN A 939 -0.42 29.05 31.94
CA GLN A 939 0.06 28.00 31.02
C GLN A 939 -0.63 28.10 29.65
N LEU A 940 -1.94 28.34 29.62
CA LEU A 940 -2.71 28.57 28.39
C LEU A 940 -2.13 29.72 27.58
N LYS A 941 -1.89 30.89 28.22
CA LYS A 941 -1.31 32.06 27.56
C LYS A 941 0.08 31.81 26.98
N ILE A 942 0.91 30.99 27.63
CA ILE A 942 2.23 30.63 27.10
C ILE A 942 2.09 29.79 25.84
N LEU A 943 1.23 28.77 25.87
CA LEU A 943 0.96 27.90 24.72
C LEU A 943 0.28 28.65 23.57
N GLU A 944 -0.65 29.57 23.86
CA GLU A 944 -1.30 30.45 22.88
C GLU A 944 -0.32 31.46 22.27
N ALA A 945 0.61 31.99 23.06
CA ALA A 945 1.65 32.88 22.57
C ALA A 945 2.62 32.16 21.62
N GLU A 946 3.00 30.92 21.95
CA GLU A 946 3.79 30.04 21.08
C GLU A 946 3.06 29.74 19.76
N GLN A 947 1.74 29.54 19.81
CA GLN A 947 0.89 29.26 18.65
C GLN A 947 0.67 30.48 17.73
N ASN A 948 0.56 31.69 18.29
CA ASN A 948 0.26 32.91 17.52
C ASN A 948 1.50 33.53 16.83
N THR A 949 2.72 33.14 17.21
CA THR A 949 3.98 33.68 16.63
C THR A 949 4.42 33.09 15.29
N THR A 950 3.71 32.09 14.75
CA THR A 950 4.24 31.21 13.67
C THR A 950 3.56 31.35 12.30
N ALA A 951 2.66 32.31 12.08
CA ALA A 951 1.68 32.23 10.98
C ALA A 951 2.05 32.85 9.59
N THR A 952 3.29 33.23 9.26
CA THR A 952 3.51 34.08 8.05
C THR A 952 4.73 33.80 7.16
N VAL A 953 5.10 32.55 6.87
CA VAL A 953 6.15 32.27 5.85
C VAL A 953 5.78 31.06 4.98
N ASP A 954 6.10 31.20 3.68
CA ASP A 954 5.81 30.29 2.55
C ASP A 954 6.22 28.82 2.79
N ASP A 955 5.34 27.89 2.39
CA ASP A 955 5.42 26.45 2.64
C ASP A 955 6.67 25.80 2.00
N GLU A 956 7.11 26.29 0.84
CA GLU A 956 8.29 25.78 0.14
C GLU A 956 9.60 26.20 0.83
N TYR A 957 9.59 27.34 1.53
CA TYR A 957 10.75 27.87 2.25
C TYR A 957 11.06 27.06 3.52
N GLU A 958 10.04 26.72 4.32
CA GLU A 958 10.23 25.91 5.53
C GLU A 958 10.73 24.49 5.20
N PHE A 959 10.27 23.91 4.08
CA PHE A 959 10.77 22.63 3.59
C PHE A 959 12.26 22.68 3.21
N ASN A 960 12.68 23.70 2.46
CA ASN A 960 14.08 23.87 2.07
C ASN A 960 15.00 24.04 3.29
N LEU A 961 14.56 24.77 4.31
CA LEU A 961 15.32 24.90 5.56
C LEU A 961 15.42 23.59 6.33
N GLN A 962 14.37 22.76 6.32
CA GLN A 962 14.39 21.44 6.95
C GLN A 962 15.40 20.50 6.25
N ILE A 963 15.49 20.57 4.92
CA ILE A 963 16.52 19.84 4.15
C ILE A 963 17.91 20.31 4.58
N ILE A 964 18.17 21.63 4.60
CA ILE A 964 19.48 22.19 4.97
C ILE A 964 19.88 21.78 6.41
N ILE A 965 18.93 21.80 7.35
CA ILE A 965 19.18 21.35 8.73
C ILE A 965 19.60 19.88 8.76
N LYS A 966 18.84 18.99 8.11
CA LYS A 966 19.11 17.54 8.15
C LYS A 966 20.35 17.13 7.36
N ARG A 967 20.54 17.73 6.17
CA ARG A 967 21.57 17.32 5.20
C ARG A 967 22.92 17.97 5.46
N GLU A 968 22.95 19.20 5.98
CA GLU A 968 24.18 19.98 6.03
C GLU A 968 24.54 20.37 7.47
N LEU A 969 23.66 21.09 8.18
CA LEU A 969 23.98 21.63 9.51
C LEU A 969 24.13 20.54 10.57
N THR A 970 23.25 19.54 10.58
CA THR A 970 23.29 18.45 11.58
C THR A 970 24.54 17.59 11.41
N PRO A 971 24.86 17.04 10.21
CA PRO A 971 26.09 16.26 10.01
C PRO A 971 27.35 17.07 10.32
N LEU A 972 27.43 18.32 9.86
CA LEU A 972 28.56 19.21 10.15
C LEU A 972 28.78 19.41 11.66
N THR A 973 27.70 19.61 12.42
CA THR A 973 27.74 19.79 13.88
C THR A 973 28.14 18.49 14.58
N LYS A 974 27.62 17.34 14.13
CA LYS A 974 28.01 16.01 14.64
C LYS A 974 29.49 15.72 14.41
N ASP A 975 29.98 15.95 13.21
CA ASP A 975 31.39 15.73 12.85
C ASP A 975 32.33 16.57 13.71
N TYR A 976 31.95 17.82 13.97
CA TYR A 976 32.73 18.69 14.82
C TYR A 976 32.67 18.26 16.30
N LEU A 977 31.52 17.78 16.80
CA LEU A 977 31.43 17.16 18.14
C LEU A 977 32.32 15.92 18.26
N ILE A 978 32.35 15.06 17.23
CA ILE A 978 33.23 13.88 17.20
C ILE A 978 34.70 14.30 17.20
N HIS A 979 35.05 15.34 16.44
CA HIS A 979 36.39 15.90 16.44
C HIS A 979 36.81 16.39 17.83
N LEU A 980 35.96 17.19 18.49
CA LEU A 980 36.22 17.66 19.86
C LEU A 980 36.28 16.48 20.85
N ALA A 981 35.43 15.47 20.71
CA ALA A 981 35.47 14.27 21.55
C ALA A 981 36.76 13.46 21.36
N LYS A 982 37.33 13.40 20.15
CA LYS A 982 38.65 12.80 19.90
C LYS A 982 39.76 13.57 20.62
N GLU A 983 39.69 14.91 20.64
CA GLU A 983 40.64 15.73 21.38
C GLU A 983 40.49 15.54 22.90
N ILE A 984 39.26 15.46 23.41
CA ILE A 984 38.96 15.16 24.82
C ILE A 984 39.48 13.78 25.19
N LYS A 985 39.27 12.77 24.33
CA LYS A 985 39.80 11.42 24.54
C LYS A 985 41.33 11.42 24.65
N LYS A 986 41.99 12.21 23.81
CA LYS A 986 43.46 12.30 23.78
C LYS A 986 44.04 13.04 24.98
N SER A 987 43.33 14.05 25.51
CA SER A 987 43.90 15.03 26.46
C SER A 987 43.27 15.04 27.86
N VAL A 988 42.12 14.37 28.04
CA VAL A 988 41.33 14.40 29.30
C VAL A 988 40.99 12.99 29.76
N ASP A 989 40.34 12.17 28.91
CA ASP A 989 39.90 10.82 29.28
C ASP A 989 40.13 9.79 28.15
N PRO A 990 41.24 9.04 28.18
CA PRO A 990 41.55 8.00 27.19
C PRO A 990 40.50 6.88 27.08
N ALA A 991 39.67 6.68 28.10
CA ALA A 991 38.62 5.66 28.12
C ALA A 991 37.31 6.10 27.44
N LEU A 992 37.21 7.37 27.02
CA LEU A 992 36.00 7.89 26.36
C LEU A 992 35.65 7.08 25.10
N ASN A 993 34.43 6.53 25.08
CA ASN A 993 33.88 5.85 23.91
C ASN A 993 33.31 6.89 22.93
N ILE A 994 34.02 7.11 21.83
CA ILE A 994 33.65 8.05 20.76
C ILE A 994 32.80 7.41 19.65
N ASN A 995 32.61 6.08 19.69
CA ASN A 995 31.87 5.35 18.66
C ASN A 995 30.36 5.30 18.96
N ASP A 996 29.93 5.74 20.15
CA ASP A 996 28.54 5.82 20.57
C ASP A 996 28.06 7.28 20.57
N PHE A 997 27.78 7.82 19.38
CA PHE A 997 27.34 9.21 19.22
C PHE A 997 26.06 9.55 20.04
N PRO A 998 25.00 8.72 20.07
CA PRO A 998 23.79 8.99 20.84
C PRO A 998 24.04 9.34 22.30
N ASN A 999 25.02 8.68 22.93
CA ASN A 999 25.38 8.94 24.33
C ASN A 999 26.61 9.85 24.49
N LEU A 1000 27.26 10.27 23.39
CA LEU A 1000 28.54 10.99 23.42
C LEU A 1000 28.50 12.27 24.26
N VAL A 1001 27.47 13.11 24.06
CA VAL A 1001 27.30 14.37 24.81
C VAL A 1001 27.13 14.10 26.30
N GLN A 1002 26.34 13.09 26.67
CA GLN A 1002 26.15 12.71 28.08
C GLN A 1002 27.42 12.11 28.68
N ASN A 1003 28.15 11.27 27.92
CA ASN A 1003 29.38 10.64 28.36
C ASN A 1003 30.48 11.67 28.64
N VAL A 1004 30.60 12.69 27.79
CA VAL A 1004 31.53 13.82 28.03
C VAL A 1004 31.08 14.68 29.23
N ARG A 1005 29.78 14.94 29.39
CA ARG A 1005 29.23 15.68 30.54
C ARG A 1005 29.43 14.95 31.88
N LYS A 1006 29.58 13.62 31.87
CA LYS A 1006 29.85 12.77 33.06
C LYS A 1006 31.31 12.81 33.54
N ILE A 1007 32.24 13.39 32.77
CA ILE A 1007 33.65 13.52 33.18
C ILE A 1007 33.74 14.46 34.39
N GLN A 1008 34.02 13.90 35.57
CA GLN A 1008 34.03 14.62 36.85
C GLN A 1008 35.28 15.49 37.06
N SER A 1009 36.41 15.12 36.46
CA SER A 1009 37.72 15.77 36.65
C SER A 1009 38.28 16.26 35.32
N TRP A 1010 38.39 17.58 35.14
CA TRP A 1010 39.05 18.20 33.99
C TRP A 1010 40.37 18.83 34.43
N PRO A 1011 41.50 18.56 33.74
CA PRO A 1011 42.77 19.21 34.06
C PRO A 1011 42.69 20.75 33.99
N GLU A 1012 43.35 21.45 34.92
CA GLU A 1012 43.26 22.92 35.06
C GLU A 1012 43.96 23.74 33.97
N ASN A 1013 44.45 23.09 32.91
CA ASN A 1013 45.10 23.74 31.77
C ASN A 1013 44.12 24.62 30.99
N GLU A 1014 44.55 25.84 30.66
CA GLU A 1014 43.76 26.79 29.87
C GLU A 1014 43.30 26.21 28.53
N SER A 1015 44.14 25.42 27.84
CA SER A 1015 43.75 24.75 26.59
C SER A 1015 42.60 23.76 26.76
N ILE A 1016 42.55 23.06 27.90
CA ILE A 1016 41.52 22.07 28.23
C ILE A 1016 40.22 22.75 28.69
N LYS A 1017 40.32 23.89 29.40
CA LYS A 1017 39.16 24.74 29.71
C LYS A 1017 38.50 25.28 28.44
N ILE A 1018 39.29 25.65 27.43
CA ILE A 1018 38.80 26.09 26.13
C ILE A 1018 38.14 24.93 25.38
N LEU A 1019 38.74 23.75 25.38
CA LEU A 1019 38.19 22.54 24.76
C LEU A 1019 36.83 22.16 25.34
N LYS A 1020 36.70 22.21 26.68
CA LYS A 1020 35.42 21.99 27.37
C LYS A 1020 34.35 22.99 26.94
N ARG A 1021 34.68 24.30 26.96
CA ARG A 1021 33.76 25.36 26.53
C ARG A 1021 33.31 25.20 25.08
N LYS A 1022 34.20 24.79 24.18
CA LYS A 1022 33.85 24.49 22.78
C LYS A 1022 32.86 23.33 22.70
N PHE A 1023 33.14 22.23 23.40
CA PHE A 1023 32.26 21.06 23.40
C PHE A 1023 30.87 21.39 23.94
N ASP A 1024 30.79 22.14 25.05
CA ASP A 1024 29.52 22.56 25.63
C ASP A 1024 28.72 23.44 24.66
N LYS A 1025 29.38 24.43 24.02
CA LYS A 1025 28.72 25.33 23.06
C LYS A 1025 28.27 24.65 21.77
N VAL A 1026 29.05 23.70 21.25
CA VAL A 1026 28.66 22.92 20.07
C VAL A 1026 27.56 21.92 20.42
N SER A 1027 27.55 21.39 21.65
CA SER A 1027 26.45 20.55 22.12
C SER A 1027 25.15 21.35 22.23
N GLU A 1028 25.20 22.59 22.72
CA GLU A 1028 24.04 23.51 22.71
C GLU A 1028 23.54 23.78 21.27
N LEU A 1029 24.44 23.94 20.30
CA LEU A 1029 24.10 24.10 18.89
C LEU A 1029 23.41 22.85 18.32
N TYR A 1030 23.93 21.67 18.66
CA TYR A 1030 23.34 20.39 18.28
C TYR A 1030 21.95 20.21 18.90
N ASP A 1031 21.79 20.52 20.18
CA ASP A 1031 20.51 20.47 20.89
C ASP A 1031 19.45 21.35 20.20
N ILE A 1032 19.83 22.53 19.67
CA ILE A 1032 18.93 23.42 18.92
C ILE A 1032 18.40 22.76 17.64
N LEU A 1033 19.25 22.08 16.87
CA LEU A 1033 18.86 21.42 15.61
C LEU A 1033 17.86 20.27 15.86
N GLU A 1034 17.92 19.66 17.04
CA GLU A 1034 17.05 18.56 17.49
C GLU A 1034 15.75 19.05 18.18
N THR A 1035 15.57 20.35 18.42
CA THR A 1035 14.33 20.88 19.05
C THR A 1035 13.08 20.66 18.20
N LYS A 1036 11.88 20.72 18.80
CA LYS A 1036 10.59 20.55 18.09
C LYS A 1036 10.09 21.81 17.35
N ASN A 1037 10.94 22.81 17.18
CA ASN A 1037 10.58 24.10 16.57
C ASN A 1037 10.53 24.02 15.04
N LYS A 1038 9.89 25.02 14.40
CA LYS A 1038 9.94 25.19 12.93
C LYS A 1038 11.38 25.24 12.41
N PRO A 1039 11.64 24.71 11.20
CA PRO A 1039 12.95 24.80 10.55
C PRO A 1039 13.56 26.20 10.57
N SER A 1040 12.79 27.24 10.23
CA SER A 1040 13.21 28.64 10.30
C SER A 1040 13.62 29.11 11.70
N VAL A 1041 12.88 28.70 12.73
CA VAL A 1041 13.17 29.03 14.13
C VAL A 1041 14.45 28.33 14.59
N LYS A 1042 14.64 27.05 14.25
CA LYS A 1042 15.86 26.29 14.56
C LYS A 1042 17.08 26.96 13.93
N VAL A 1043 16.99 27.30 12.65
CA VAL A 1043 18.06 27.98 11.90
C VAL A 1043 18.41 29.34 12.54
N GLY A 1044 17.40 30.13 12.92
CA GLY A 1044 17.61 31.42 13.61
C GLY A 1044 18.26 31.27 14.98
N GLN A 1045 17.80 30.31 15.79
CA GLN A 1045 18.40 29.99 17.09
C GLN A 1045 19.84 29.49 16.95
N PHE A 1046 20.07 28.60 15.98
CA PHE A 1046 21.39 28.04 15.69
C PHE A 1046 22.37 29.14 15.29
N TYR A 1047 21.98 30.05 14.39
CA TYR A 1047 22.81 31.18 13.99
C TYR A 1047 23.18 32.09 15.17
N ASN A 1048 22.19 32.49 15.97
CA ASN A 1048 22.42 33.36 17.14
C ASN A 1048 23.40 32.71 18.12
N LYS A 1049 23.21 31.40 18.37
CA LYS A 1049 24.07 30.66 19.27
C LYS A 1049 25.47 30.43 18.71
N LEU A 1050 25.59 30.24 17.39
CA LEU A 1050 26.87 30.11 16.69
C LEU A 1050 27.66 31.41 16.76
N ASN A 1051 26.98 32.55 16.62
CA ASN A 1051 27.58 33.88 16.73
C ASN A 1051 27.98 34.23 18.18
N GLU A 1052 27.18 33.84 19.18
CA GLU A 1052 27.55 33.92 20.61
C GLU A 1052 28.82 33.10 20.89
N ALA A 1053 28.85 31.86 20.41
CA ALA A 1053 30.00 30.97 20.57
C ALA A 1053 31.25 31.52 19.87
N GLU A 1054 31.13 32.05 18.66
CA GLU A 1054 32.26 32.64 17.90
C GLU A 1054 32.88 33.83 18.66
N ARG A 1055 32.06 34.73 19.23
CA ARG A 1055 32.55 35.88 20.03
C ARG A 1055 33.29 35.45 21.30
N LEU A 1056 32.85 34.37 21.93
CA LEU A 1056 33.46 33.84 23.15
C LEU A 1056 34.74 33.04 22.87
N ILE A 1057 34.84 32.39 21.72
CA ILE A 1057 35.91 31.44 21.38
C ILE A 1057 37.01 32.08 20.50
N GLN A 1058 36.76 33.24 19.87
CA GLN A 1058 37.69 33.95 18.97
C GLN A 1058 39.06 34.30 19.59
N ALA A 1059 39.14 34.37 20.91
CA ALA A 1059 40.37 34.69 21.64
C ALA A 1059 41.50 33.64 21.46
N HIS A 1060 41.21 32.44 20.94
CA HIS A 1060 42.12 31.29 21.03
C HIS A 1060 42.65 30.70 19.70
N ARG A 1061 42.49 31.40 18.56
CA ARG A 1061 43.07 31.05 17.23
C ARG A 1061 43.04 29.55 16.87
N ASP A 1062 41.90 28.87 17.02
CA ASP A 1062 41.74 27.48 16.61
C ASP A 1062 41.33 27.35 15.11
N PRO A 1063 42.16 26.71 14.25
CA PRO A 1063 41.85 26.49 12.84
C PRO A 1063 40.63 25.58 12.59
N ALA A 1064 40.39 24.57 13.44
CA ALA A 1064 39.29 23.62 13.27
C ALA A 1064 37.94 24.28 13.59
N TRP A 1065 37.88 25.04 14.69
CA TRP A 1065 36.74 25.90 15.02
C TRP A 1065 36.41 26.89 13.89
N LYS A 1066 37.43 27.59 13.37
CA LYS A 1066 37.25 28.54 12.26
C LYS A 1066 36.71 27.89 10.99
N ARG A 1067 37.13 26.66 10.70
CA ARG A 1067 36.64 25.90 9.54
C ARG A 1067 35.18 25.50 9.75
N TYR A 1068 34.83 24.97 10.92
CA TYR A 1068 33.46 24.64 11.28
C TYR A 1068 32.53 25.86 11.19
N THR A 1069 32.89 26.98 11.82
CA THR A 1069 32.06 28.19 11.82
C THR A 1069 31.95 28.80 10.42
N MET A 1070 33.03 28.79 9.63
CA MET A 1070 32.99 29.26 8.24
C MET A 1070 32.05 28.40 7.38
N ILE A 1071 32.16 27.08 7.45
CA ILE A 1071 31.29 26.19 6.66
C ILE A 1071 29.84 26.32 7.12
N ALA A 1072 29.58 26.34 8.44
CA ALA A 1072 28.24 26.53 8.98
C ALA A 1072 27.63 27.88 8.54
N LEU A 1073 28.42 28.97 8.58
CA LEU A 1073 27.97 30.28 8.10
C LEU A 1073 27.79 30.31 6.58
N SER A 1074 28.65 29.63 5.82
CA SER A 1074 28.49 29.49 4.37
C SER A 1074 27.19 28.77 4.02
N ILE A 1075 26.90 27.62 4.65
CA ILE A 1075 25.63 26.89 4.50
C ILE A 1075 24.44 27.79 4.82
N LEU A 1076 24.52 28.57 5.90
CA LEU A 1076 23.48 29.52 6.29
C LEU A 1076 23.34 30.69 5.31
N VAL A 1077 24.41 31.12 4.62
CA VAL A 1077 24.39 32.24 3.66
C VAL A 1077 24.05 31.78 2.24
N THR A 1078 24.37 30.55 1.87
CA THR A 1078 24.03 29.98 0.55
C THR A 1078 22.65 29.33 0.56
N GLY A 1079 22.23 28.77 1.71
CA GLY A 1079 20.88 28.25 1.94
C GLY A 1079 19.85 29.34 2.27
N ILE A 1080 20.28 30.58 2.54
CA ILE A 1080 19.44 31.73 2.87
C ILE A 1080 20.05 32.98 2.19
N LEU A 1081 19.47 33.59 1.13
CA LEU A 1081 19.39 35.08 0.85
C LEU A 1081 19.07 35.46 -0.64
N PRO A 1082 18.45 36.65 -0.94
CA PRO A 1082 18.60 37.94 -0.25
C PRO A 1082 17.32 38.58 0.33
N GLY A 1083 17.40 39.05 1.58
CA GLY A 1083 16.53 40.09 2.15
C GLY A 1083 15.52 39.65 3.22
N LEU A 1084 14.95 38.44 3.16
CA LEU A 1084 13.72 38.13 3.91
C LEU A 1084 13.93 37.60 5.35
N GLY A 1085 15.01 36.87 5.65
CA GLY A 1085 15.24 36.33 7.00
C GLY A 1085 15.44 37.41 8.08
N VAL A 1086 16.05 38.54 7.71
CA VAL A 1086 16.23 39.69 8.62
C VAL A 1086 14.92 40.43 8.83
N LEU A 1087 14.04 40.49 7.82
CA LEU A 1087 12.72 41.11 7.90
C LEU A 1087 11.74 40.26 8.71
N ALA A 1088 11.77 38.93 8.55
CA ALA A 1088 10.95 38.01 9.34
C ALA A 1088 11.33 38.05 10.83
N TYR A 1089 12.60 37.93 11.19
CA TYR A 1089 13.03 37.99 12.61
C TYR A 1089 12.78 39.36 13.25
N SER A 1090 12.96 40.45 12.50
CA SER A 1090 12.63 41.83 12.92
C SER A 1090 11.14 42.01 13.17
N ALA A 1091 10.28 41.39 12.36
CA ALA A 1091 8.83 41.42 12.53
C ALA A 1091 8.35 40.49 13.66
N ILE A 1092 9.06 39.38 13.91
CA ILE A 1092 8.70 38.35 14.90
C ILE A 1092 9.12 38.72 16.34
N THR A 1093 10.23 39.44 16.53
CA THR A 1093 10.81 39.67 17.88
C THR A 1093 10.84 41.13 18.34
N GLY A 1094 10.46 42.08 17.47
CA GLY A 1094 10.52 43.52 17.75
C GLY A 1094 11.95 44.09 17.86
N ASN A 1095 12.99 43.27 17.71
CA ASN A 1095 14.39 43.68 17.74
C ASN A 1095 15.03 43.46 16.38
N THR A 1096 15.72 44.48 15.86
CA THR A 1096 16.62 44.30 14.72
C THR A 1096 17.85 43.53 15.20
N PRO A 1097 18.16 42.34 14.63
CA PRO A 1097 19.43 41.71 14.89
C PRO A 1097 20.50 42.63 14.29
N LYS A 1098 21.61 42.84 15.01
CA LYS A 1098 22.75 43.67 14.56
C LYS A 1098 23.50 42.99 13.39
N PHE A 1099 22.80 42.76 12.28
CA PHE A 1099 23.26 42.06 11.08
C PHE A 1099 24.38 42.82 10.34
N TRP A 1100 24.74 44.03 10.77
CA TRP A 1100 25.77 44.87 10.16
C TRP A 1100 26.73 45.54 11.15
N GLN A 1101 27.10 44.88 12.25
CA GLN A 1101 28.25 45.31 13.04
C GLN A 1101 29.12 44.12 13.47
N SER A 1102 29.98 43.66 12.57
CA SER A 1102 31.30 43.14 12.95
C SER A 1102 32.30 43.23 11.79
N SER A 1103 33.51 43.69 12.12
CA SER A 1103 34.83 43.51 11.49
C SER A 1103 35.08 43.83 9.99
N GLY A 1104 34.06 43.97 9.13
CA GLY A 1104 34.21 44.37 7.72
C GLY A 1104 34.28 45.90 7.50
N GLN A 1105 33.84 46.69 8.48
CA GLN A 1105 33.82 48.16 8.38
C GLN A 1105 35.22 48.77 8.37
N THR A 1106 36.23 48.09 8.93
CA THR A 1106 37.63 48.52 8.90
C THR A 1106 38.24 48.40 7.50
N PHE A 1107 37.83 47.42 6.69
CA PHE A 1107 38.29 47.27 5.31
C PHE A 1107 37.68 48.36 4.41
N PHE A 1108 36.38 48.61 4.53
CA PHE A 1108 35.71 49.68 3.78
C PHE A 1108 36.10 51.09 4.23
N GLN A 1109 36.42 51.33 5.51
CA GLN A 1109 36.94 52.62 5.98
C GLN A 1109 38.42 52.83 5.61
N SER A 1110 39.20 51.76 5.49
CA SER A 1110 40.57 51.82 4.95
C SER A 1110 40.57 52.05 3.44
N ALA A 1111 39.62 51.43 2.72
CA ALA A 1111 39.40 51.67 1.28
C ALA A 1111 38.88 53.09 1.01
N LYS A 1112 37.92 53.61 1.82
CA LYS A 1112 37.44 55.00 1.72
C LYS A 1112 38.48 56.06 2.10
N LYS A 1113 39.52 55.71 2.87
CA LYS A 1113 40.68 56.59 3.12
C LYS A 1113 41.69 56.60 1.98
N LEU A 1114 41.70 55.56 1.14
CA LEU A 1114 42.51 55.47 -0.08
C LEU A 1114 41.79 56.05 -1.32
N GLU A 1115 40.46 56.23 -1.25
CA GLU A 1115 39.62 56.79 -2.31
C GLU A 1115 39.50 58.33 -2.28
N ASN A 1116 40.02 59.01 -1.24
CA ASN A 1116 39.96 60.46 -1.06
C ASN A 1116 41.32 61.17 -1.25
N THR A 1117 42.25 60.55 -1.98
CA THR A 1117 43.45 61.24 -2.49
C THR A 1117 43.36 61.32 -4.01
N ASP A 1118 43.14 62.54 -4.50
CA ASP A 1118 43.03 62.96 -5.89
C ASP A 1118 44.02 62.27 -6.86
N VAL A 1119 43.54 61.84 -8.04
CA VAL A 1119 43.67 62.54 -9.34
C VAL A 1119 43.22 61.59 -10.47
N ASN A 1120 42.28 62.08 -11.28
CA ASN A 1120 41.71 61.55 -12.53
C ASN A 1120 42.75 60.93 -13.51
N PRO A 1121 42.47 59.77 -14.17
CA PRO A 1121 42.32 59.84 -15.63
C PRO A 1121 41.33 58.84 -16.29
N ASN A 1122 40.59 59.39 -17.27
CA ASN A 1122 40.12 58.91 -18.58
C ASN A 1122 40.00 57.38 -18.90
N PRO A 1123 38.89 56.90 -19.50
CA PRO A 1123 38.62 55.49 -19.75
C PRO A 1123 39.18 55.04 -21.11
N LYS A 1124 40.41 54.55 -21.09
CA LYS A 1124 40.90 53.59 -22.08
C LYS A 1124 41.80 52.63 -21.31
N ASP A 1125 41.25 51.46 -21.00
CA ASP A 1125 41.97 50.18 -20.91
C ASP A 1125 41.02 49.13 -20.31
N VAL A 1126 40.23 48.51 -21.19
CA VAL A 1126 39.65 47.19 -20.92
C VAL A 1126 40.75 46.15 -21.16
N PRO A 1127 40.92 45.17 -20.25
CA PRO A 1127 40.96 43.80 -20.75
C PRO A 1127 40.15 42.81 -19.91
N VAL A 1128 39.30 42.11 -20.66
CA VAL A 1128 38.81 40.73 -20.54
C VAL A 1128 39.67 39.81 -19.64
N ARG A 1129 39.02 39.04 -18.73
CA ARG A 1129 39.03 37.55 -18.68
C ARG A 1129 38.35 36.95 -17.43
N GLY A 1130 37.44 36.01 -17.71
CA GLY A 1130 37.11 34.74 -17.03
C GLY A 1130 37.26 34.63 -15.50
N PHE A 1131 36.15 34.38 -14.80
CA PHE A 1131 35.56 33.04 -14.61
C PHE A 1131 34.06 33.21 -14.31
#